data_AF-A0ABD0WSJ5-F1
#
_entry.id   AF-A0ABD0WSJ5-F1
#
_cell.length_a   1.000
_cell.length_b   1.000
_cell.length_c   1.000
_cell.angle_alpha   90.00
_cell.angle_beta   90.00
_cell.angle_gamma   90.00
#
_symmetry.space_group_name_H-M   'P 1'
#
loop_
_entity.id
_entity.type
_entity.pdbx_description
1 polymer ?
#
loop_
_entity_poly.entity_id
_entity_poly.type
_entity_poly.pdbx_seq_one_letter_code
_entity_poly.pdbx_strand_id
1 'polypeptide(L)'
;MRNMLFLLSLGCLAVTPAAGGDVCISGHDSGPAFEEQPSSVIYPEGLSDGKVTLNCQARASPAASYRWRVNGTDVPVGDSRYTLVAGNLVISGPQYGRDGGSYQCLASNRCGTILSRAANMKFGYLHDFPGEGRSPRAVLEGAGTFLACQPPAHYPALSYRWFLNEFPSFVKPEGGRWFISQVTGNLYLAKAEPQDAGSYFCFTTINMEMSTKSTFSKPSQLNVQPDANPRRAAPAIKVRFPAETYALAGHTTHLECFAYGNPVPKLRWRKIDGLLPSKAGASAEGPILTLPEIGFDDEGTYECEAYNSEGRDTHQGRIIVQAQPEWLQVMSDSEVEISSELHWTCVAAGKPRPSIRWLRNGQPLSTQDRVEVNGGRLKVINLALEDSGMYQCVAENKHGTIYSNAELRVQVQAPDFRSNPVRRLIPAARGGHVMMECRPRAAPKPTLFWSRGTELLTNSSRVTVTPDGMLWIHNISRADEGKYTCFAENYLGKANSTGHLSVRDATKITLAPSNADINQGENVTLQCHASHDPTMDLTFTWALNGVLLDLEDPAGPYHRVEGKETIGDLLIVSGQLSHTGTYSCTAQTVVDSASASAKLVIRGPPGPPGGLVVKNVAETSVELRWSRGYDNHSPIGKYVIMGRSPLLPSWRVMMTEPQNIEGNAESARVVSLLPWMDYEFQVIASNILGSGEPSMSSQTIRTQQAAPTVAPSGLGGGGGDRHELIITWTPMAREYQNGDGFGYILSFRRQNSPTWMEQRVSNVESSRYVYSNQSLSPYCPFEVKIKAYNRKGEGPFSQIAIVHSAEEEPTVAPSRINATTLTAFEMQVSWEPIQHLSTNGILRGYEIRYWRQHEREAAADRVRTPGLETTARVTGLRPSTRYHVTVLAYNSAGTGPTSPRTTVTTRKPPPNRPPANVSWKIDGSWVTVRWDHLKALDNESAVLGYKVLYKHEGQSALKVLDKGKTSVTLPLPKDDGYVVLEIRSWGEGGDGAADETIVSRDTGTGMMVQNQAAWLWLSSPLLLTGTLSLTLIALLDL
;
A
#
# COMPACT_ATOMS: atom_id res chain seq x y z
N MET A 1 -47.64 10.95 -97.60
CA MET A 1 -46.44 10.70 -98.42
C MET A 1 -45.56 11.95 -98.45
N ARG A 2 -44.45 11.96 -97.71
CA ARG A 2 -43.08 12.16 -98.24
C ARG A 2 -42.07 12.09 -97.08
N ASN A 3 -41.22 11.07 -97.18
CA ASN A 3 -40.13 10.71 -96.27
C ASN A 3 -38.95 11.67 -96.41
N MET A 4 -38.33 12.06 -95.29
CA MET A 4 -36.91 11.84 -95.00
C MET A 4 -36.57 12.47 -93.63
N LEU A 5 -36.34 11.63 -92.62
CA LEU A 5 -35.59 12.00 -91.43
C LEU A 5 -34.11 12.10 -91.81
N PHE A 6 -33.51 13.27 -91.63
CA PHE A 6 -32.06 13.45 -91.55
C PHE A 6 -31.66 13.44 -90.06
N LEU A 7 -31.08 12.33 -89.61
CA LEU A 7 -30.27 12.28 -88.40
C LEU A 7 -28.83 12.56 -88.82
N LEU A 8 -28.36 13.78 -88.57
CA LEU A 8 -26.94 14.13 -88.65
C LEU A 8 -26.28 13.74 -87.33
N SER A 9 -25.47 12.69 -87.40
CA SER A 9 -24.50 12.27 -86.39
C SER A 9 -23.44 13.36 -86.21
N LEU A 10 -23.50 14.09 -85.09
CA LEU A 10 -22.37 14.87 -84.59
C LEU A 10 -21.41 13.90 -83.88
N GLY A 11 -20.40 13.45 -84.63
CA GLY A 11 -19.18 12.92 -84.05
C GLY A 11 -18.42 14.08 -83.40
N CYS A 12 -18.62 14.27 -82.10
CA CYS A 12 -17.64 14.97 -81.26
C CYS A 12 -16.63 13.93 -80.78
N LEU A 13 -15.40 14.07 -81.24
CA LEU A 13 -14.22 13.42 -80.70
C LEU A 13 -14.22 13.58 -79.17
N ALA A 14 -14.45 12.47 -78.47
CA ALA A 14 -14.00 12.34 -77.10
C ALA A 14 -12.47 12.29 -77.14
N VAL A 15 -11.85 13.45 -76.93
CA VAL A 15 -10.46 13.53 -76.51
C VAL A 15 -10.40 12.84 -75.15
N THR A 16 -9.85 11.64 -75.13
CA THR A 16 -9.43 10.96 -73.90
C THR A 16 -8.30 11.77 -73.26
N PRO A 17 -8.41 12.20 -71.99
CA PRO A 17 -7.22 12.48 -71.21
C PRO A 17 -6.70 11.15 -70.68
N ALA A 18 -5.63 10.65 -71.30
CA ALA A 18 -4.72 9.76 -70.61
C ALA A 18 -3.89 10.58 -69.60
N ALA A 19 -3.69 10.02 -68.41
CA ALA A 19 -2.96 10.54 -67.24
C ALA A 19 -3.80 11.33 -66.20
N GLY A 20 -4.22 10.64 -65.13
CA GLY A 20 -4.78 11.20 -63.90
C GLY A 20 -5.51 10.12 -63.11
N GLY A 21 -5.00 9.74 -61.94
CA GLY A 21 -5.52 8.63 -61.14
C GLY A 21 -7.01 8.78 -60.78
N ASP A 22 -7.76 7.68 -60.86
CA ASP A 22 -9.18 7.61 -60.50
C ASP A 22 -9.41 8.19 -59.10
N VAL A 23 -10.10 9.33 -59.03
CA VAL A 23 -10.46 10.03 -57.79
C VAL A 23 -11.44 9.15 -56.98
N CYS A 24 -11.47 9.30 -55.66
CA CYS A 24 -12.43 8.62 -54.77
C CYS A 24 -13.85 9.16 -55.03
N ILE A 25 -14.60 8.60 -56.00
CA ILE A 25 -15.89 9.17 -56.49
C ILE A 25 -17.11 8.63 -55.72
N SER A 26 -17.00 7.47 -55.04
CA SER A 26 -18.15 6.85 -54.36
C SER A 26 -18.14 7.12 -52.86
N GLY A 27 -19.30 7.44 -52.28
CA GLY A 27 -19.44 7.73 -50.84
C GLY A 27 -19.18 6.53 -49.91
N HIS A 28 -18.97 5.33 -50.45
CA HIS A 28 -18.65 4.11 -49.69
C HIS A 28 -17.16 3.77 -49.66
N ASP A 29 -16.34 4.49 -50.42
CA ASP A 29 -14.90 4.31 -50.40
C ASP A 29 -14.28 5.04 -49.21
N SER A 30 -13.10 4.61 -48.78
CA SER A 30 -12.31 5.26 -47.76
C SER A 30 -10.82 5.04 -48.03
N GLY A 31 -10.03 6.09 -47.87
CA GLY A 31 -8.59 6.02 -47.97
C GLY A 31 -7.94 5.10 -46.93
N PRO A 32 -6.72 4.59 -47.19
CA PRO A 32 -6.02 3.73 -46.26
C PRO A 32 -5.67 4.45 -44.95
N ALA A 33 -5.80 3.75 -43.83
CA ALA A 33 -5.33 4.17 -42.51
C ALA A 33 -4.68 2.99 -41.77
N PHE A 34 -3.46 3.15 -41.26
CA PHE A 34 -2.75 2.04 -40.61
C PHE A 34 -3.42 1.60 -39.30
N GLU A 35 -3.57 0.29 -39.14
CA GLU A 35 -3.95 -0.38 -37.89
C GLU A 35 -2.71 -0.93 -37.18
N GLU A 36 -1.77 -1.48 -37.96
CA GLU A 36 -0.48 -1.96 -37.47
C GLU A 36 0.65 -1.38 -38.32
N GLN A 37 1.69 -0.87 -37.66
CA GLN A 37 2.86 -0.29 -38.31
C GLN A 37 4.15 -0.99 -37.84
N PRO A 38 5.18 -1.08 -38.68
CA PRO A 38 6.35 -1.89 -38.39
C PRO A 38 7.18 -1.35 -37.23
N SER A 39 7.84 -2.25 -36.51
CA SER A 39 8.80 -1.97 -35.43
C SER A 39 10.22 -2.34 -35.86
N SER A 40 11.21 -1.68 -35.26
CA SER A 40 12.63 -2.00 -35.50
C SER A 40 12.97 -3.39 -34.92
N VAL A 41 13.83 -4.14 -35.59
CA VAL A 41 14.20 -5.53 -35.22
C VAL A 41 15.73 -5.69 -35.25
N ILE A 42 16.27 -6.50 -34.33
CA ILE A 42 17.69 -6.89 -34.30
C ILE A 42 17.79 -8.39 -34.59
N TYR A 43 18.36 -8.74 -35.75
CA TYR A 43 18.51 -10.12 -36.19
C TYR A 43 19.93 -10.67 -35.90
N PRO A 44 20.11 -11.90 -35.39
CA PRO A 44 21.44 -12.45 -35.12
C PRO A 44 22.27 -12.63 -36.40
N GLU A 45 23.48 -12.07 -36.43
CA GLU A 45 24.42 -12.29 -37.52
C GLU A 45 24.87 -13.77 -37.56
N GLY A 46 24.91 -14.33 -38.78
CA GLY A 46 25.35 -15.70 -39.05
C GLY A 46 24.26 -16.78 -38.97
N LEU A 47 23.01 -16.42 -38.68
CA LEU A 47 21.88 -17.35 -38.69
C LEU A 47 21.28 -17.42 -40.12
N SER A 48 21.61 -18.48 -40.88
CA SER A 48 21.21 -18.58 -42.30
C SER A 48 19.76 -19.01 -42.52
N ASP A 49 19.15 -19.73 -41.58
CA ASP A 49 17.88 -20.45 -41.80
C ASP A 49 16.66 -19.76 -41.14
N GLY A 50 16.84 -18.58 -40.54
CA GLY A 50 15.76 -17.88 -39.86
C GLY A 50 14.92 -16.97 -40.78
N LYS A 51 13.83 -16.44 -40.23
CA LYS A 51 12.94 -15.48 -40.90
C LYS A 51 12.70 -14.26 -40.01
N VAL A 52 12.54 -13.09 -40.62
CA VAL A 52 12.12 -11.85 -39.97
C VAL A 52 10.83 -11.37 -40.61
N THR A 53 9.85 -10.96 -39.80
CA THR A 53 8.60 -10.39 -40.28
C THR A 53 8.48 -8.95 -39.83
N LEU A 54 8.29 -8.03 -40.77
CA LEU A 54 7.95 -6.64 -40.50
C LEU A 54 6.45 -6.44 -40.78
N ASN A 55 5.69 -6.14 -39.73
CA ASN A 55 4.24 -6.06 -39.81
C ASN A 55 3.77 -4.73 -40.39
N CYS A 56 2.75 -4.77 -41.25
CA CYS A 56 2.08 -3.59 -41.78
C CYS A 56 0.65 -3.94 -42.22
N GLN A 57 -0.34 -3.32 -41.59
CA GLN A 57 -1.75 -3.50 -41.90
C GLN A 57 -2.49 -2.17 -41.89
N ALA A 58 -3.40 -1.98 -42.84
CA ALA A 58 -4.21 -0.78 -42.99
C ALA A 58 -5.66 -1.12 -43.33
N ARG A 59 -6.59 -0.40 -42.70
CA ARG A 59 -8.02 -0.40 -43.07
C ARG A 59 -8.24 0.50 -44.27
N ALA A 60 -8.99 0.02 -45.27
CA ALA A 60 -9.33 0.78 -46.47
C ALA A 60 -10.53 0.15 -47.20
N SER A 61 -11.32 0.95 -47.90
CA SER A 61 -12.39 0.50 -48.80
C SER A 61 -12.23 1.15 -50.18
N PRO A 62 -11.95 0.41 -51.26
CA PRO A 62 -11.57 -1.00 -51.32
C PRO A 62 -10.26 -1.30 -50.57
N ALA A 63 -10.00 -2.58 -50.31
CA ALA A 63 -8.84 -3.05 -49.55
C ALA A 63 -7.51 -2.52 -50.10
N ALA A 64 -6.59 -2.16 -49.20
CA ALA A 64 -5.30 -1.58 -49.55
C ALA A 64 -4.35 -2.61 -50.19
N SER A 65 -3.60 -2.15 -51.18
CA SER A 65 -2.41 -2.81 -51.71
C SER A 65 -1.16 -2.28 -50.98
N TYR A 66 -0.14 -3.12 -50.83
CA TYR A 66 1.05 -2.81 -50.03
C TYR A 66 2.33 -2.86 -50.87
N ARG A 67 3.23 -1.90 -50.64
CA ARG A 67 4.60 -1.91 -51.16
C ARG A 67 5.57 -1.57 -50.04
N TRP A 68 6.76 -2.14 -50.06
CA TRP A 68 7.79 -1.88 -49.06
C TRP A 68 8.99 -1.20 -49.67
N ARG A 69 9.59 -0.28 -48.91
CA ARG A 69 10.85 0.38 -49.24
C ARG A 69 11.88 0.12 -48.16
N VAL A 70 13.13 -0.12 -48.57
CA VAL A 70 14.31 -0.12 -47.71
C VAL A 70 15.22 1.02 -48.13
N ASN A 71 15.57 1.89 -47.19
CA ASN A 71 16.39 3.09 -47.43
C ASN A 71 15.88 3.95 -48.61
N GLY A 72 14.56 4.02 -48.80
CA GLY A 72 13.89 4.74 -49.88
C GLY A 72 13.78 4.00 -51.23
N THR A 73 14.37 2.81 -51.36
CA THR A 73 14.30 1.97 -52.57
C THR A 73 13.27 0.85 -52.41
N ASP A 74 12.48 0.54 -53.45
CA ASP A 74 11.45 -0.50 -53.38
C ASP A 74 12.09 -1.89 -53.16
N VAL A 75 11.52 -2.67 -52.24
CA VAL A 75 11.96 -4.05 -51.94
C VAL A 75 11.54 -4.96 -53.10
N PRO A 76 12.45 -5.74 -53.70
CA PRO A 76 12.14 -6.58 -54.84
C PRO A 76 11.40 -7.86 -54.42
N VAL A 77 10.07 -7.79 -54.30
CA VAL A 77 9.18 -8.92 -53.92
C VAL A 77 9.15 -10.06 -54.98
N GLY A 78 9.96 -9.97 -56.04
CA GLY A 78 10.20 -11.04 -57.00
C GLY A 78 11.38 -11.97 -56.66
N ASP A 79 12.20 -11.62 -55.67
CA ASP A 79 13.23 -12.51 -55.11
C ASP A 79 12.57 -13.45 -54.09
N SER A 80 12.82 -14.77 -54.21
CA SER A 80 12.21 -15.81 -53.38
C SER A 80 12.41 -15.64 -51.87
N ARG A 81 13.34 -14.77 -51.44
CA ARG A 81 13.58 -14.46 -50.02
C ARG A 81 12.59 -13.47 -49.43
N TYR A 82 11.99 -12.58 -50.22
CA TYR A 82 11.02 -11.59 -49.73
C TYR A 82 9.61 -12.04 -50.08
N THR A 83 8.80 -12.34 -49.07
CA THR A 83 7.39 -12.68 -49.27
C THR A 83 6.49 -11.66 -48.61
N LEU A 84 5.49 -11.19 -49.35
CA LEU A 84 4.48 -10.26 -48.85
C LEU A 84 3.21 -11.06 -48.51
N VAL A 85 2.82 -11.06 -47.24
CA VAL A 85 1.65 -11.79 -46.76
C VAL A 85 0.71 -10.81 -46.07
N ALA A 86 -0.42 -10.50 -46.70
CA ALA A 86 -1.44 -9.59 -46.16
C ALA A 86 -0.87 -8.23 -45.67
N GLY A 87 0.13 -7.69 -46.38
CA GLY A 87 0.81 -6.43 -46.05
C GLY A 87 2.11 -6.58 -45.26
N ASN A 88 2.31 -7.71 -44.57
CA ASN A 88 3.53 -7.99 -43.81
C ASN A 88 4.67 -8.44 -44.73
N LEU A 89 5.86 -7.87 -44.54
CA LEU A 89 7.07 -8.25 -45.26
C LEU A 89 7.82 -9.32 -44.48
N VAL A 90 7.96 -10.51 -45.06
CA VAL A 90 8.75 -11.61 -44.50
C VAL A 90 10.05 -11.73 -45.27
N ILE A 91 11.18 -11.69 -44.57
CA ILE A 91 12.53 -11.83 -45.11
C ILE A 91 13.09 -13.17 -44.63
N SER A 92 13.28 -14.11 -45.56
CA SER A 92 13.87 -15.43 -45.29
C SER A 92 15.38 -15.42 -45.51
N GLY A 93 16.13 -15.94 -44.53
CA GLY A 93 17.60 -15.88 -44.50
C GLY A 93 18.17 -14.46 -44.66
N PRO A 94 17.89 -13.52 -43.73
CA PRO A 94 18.39 -12.16 -43.82
C PRO A 94 19.93 -12.07 -43.82
N GLN A 95 20.48 -11.17 -44.65
CA GLN A 95 21.92 -10.98 -44.85
C GLN A 95 22.38 -9.58 -44.43
N TYR A 96 23.46 -9.50 -43.66
CA TYR A 96 23.97 -8.25 -43.06
C TYR A 96 24.13 -7.09 -44.07
N GLY A 97 24.83 -7.32 -45.17
CA GLY A 97 25.14 -6.29 -46.16
C GLY A 97 24.01 -5.93 -47.14
N ARG A 98 22.88 -6.65 -47.10
CA ARG A 98 21.79 -6.52 -48.09
C ARG A 98 20.46 -6.12 -47.45
N ASP A 99 20.14 -6.70 -46.30
CA ASP A 99 18.83 -6.58 -45.65
C ASP A 99 18.87 -5.62 -44.43
N GLY A 100 20.04 -5.07 -44.11
CA GLY A 100 20.17 -4.04 -43.08
C GLY A 100 19.70 -2.69 -43.60
N GLY A 101 18.80 -2.02 -42.88
CA GLY A 101 18.30 -0.71 -43.32
C GLY A 101 17.02 -0.26 -42.65
N SER A 102 16.52 0.88 -43.12
CA SER A 102 15.28 1.49 -42.65
C SER A 102 14.12 1.12 -43.58
N TYR A 103 13.18 0.33 -43.07
CA TYR A 103 12.04 -0.19 -43.81
C TYR A 103 10.78 0.66 -43.59
N GLN A 104 10.05 0.94 -44.67
CA GLN A 104 8.76 1.61 -44.63
C GLN A 104 7.76 0.93 -45.56
N CYS A 105 6.51 0.92 -45.14
CA CYS A 105 5.40 0.34 -45.85
C CYS A 105 4.52 1.44 -46.46
N LEU A 106 4.11 1.27 -47.71
CA LEU A 106 3.15 2.11 -48.42
C LEU A 106 1.85 1.33 -48.59
N ALA A 107 0.78 1.80 -47.96
CA ALA A 107 -0.57 1.27 -48.16
C ALA A 107 -1.33 2.17 -49.16
N SER A 108 -1.89 1.58 -50.21
CA SER A 108 -2.49 2.31 -51.33
C SER A 108 -3.82 1.72 -51.77
N ASN A 109 -4.81 2.58 -52.02
CA ASN A 109 -6.01 2.24 -52.79
C ASN A 109 -6.35 3.38 -53.76
N ARG A 110 -7.53 3.37 -54.38
CA ARG A 110 -7.95 4.42 -55.33
C ARG A 110 -8.09 5.82 -54.70
N CYS A 111 -8.31 5.92 -53.39
CA CYS A 111 -8.44 7.21 -52.71
C CYS A 111 -7.08 7.83 -52.35
N GLY A 112 -6.00 7.04 -52.39
CA GLY A 112 -4.64 7.53 -52.27
C GLY A 112 -3.71 6.56 -51.56
N THR A 113 -2.55 7.08 -51.17
CA THR A 113 -1.46 6.30 -50.55
C THR A 113 -1.00 6.95 -49.25
N ILE A 114 -0.73 6.13 -48.24
CA ILE A 114 -0.09 6.56 -46.99
C ILE A 114 1.21 5.78 -46.74
N LEU A 115 2.17 6.43 -46.07
CA LEU A 115 3.49 5.93 -45.72
C LEU A 115 3.58 5.67 -44.20
N SER A 116 4.12 4.52 -43.81
CA SER A 116 4.27 4.12 -42.39
C SER A 116 5.47 4.79 -41.71
N ARG A 117 5.54 4.66 -40.38
CA ARG A 117 6.79 4.87 -39.63
C ARG A 117 7.92 3.97 -40.13
N ALA A 118 9.14 4.43 -39.93
CA ALA A 118 10.35 3.70 -40.29
C ALA A 118 10.69 2.65 -39.23
N ALA A 119 10.99 1.43 -39.68
CA ALA A 119 11.45 0.32 -38.87
C ALA A 119 12.88 -0.04 -39.27
N ASN A 120 13.81 0.08 -38.32
CA ASN A 120 15.21 -0.22 -38.59
C ASN A 120 15.48 -1.70 -38.35
N MET A 121 15.92 -2.41 -39.39
CA MET A 121 16.46 -3.75 -39.29
C MET A 121 17.97 -3.67 -39.15
N LYS A 122 18.50 -4.19 -38.04
CA LYS A 122 19.94 -4.25 -37.75
C LYS A 122 20.36 -5.68 -37.44
N PHE A 123 21.65 -5.97 -37.57
CA PHE A 123 22.18 -7.29 -37.24
C PHE A 123 22.96 -7.23 -35.93
N GLY A 124 22.66 -8.15 -35.03
CA GLY A 124 23.35 -8.30 -33.76
C GLY A 124 24.52 -9.25 -33.88
N TYR A 125 25.66 -8.89 -33.30
CA TYR A 125 26.89 -9.66 -33.34
C TYR A 125 27.64 -9.58 -32.02
N LEU A 126 28.41 -10.64 -31.72
CA LEU A 126 29.36 -10.71 -30.63
C LEU A 126 30.62 -11.35 -31.18
N HIS A 127 31.68 -10.58 -31.36
CA HIS A 127 32.98 -11.12 -31.75
C HIS A 127 33.70 -11.73 -30.55
N ASP A 128 34.78 -12.46 -30.83
CA ASP A 128 35.67 -12.98 -29.79
C ASP A 128 36.51 -11.88 -29.16
N PHE A 129 36.90 -12.08 -27.90
CA PHE A 129 37.81 -11.17 -27.22
C PHE A 129 39.13 -11.01 -27.99
N PRO A 130 39.71 -9.79 -28.01
CA PRO A 130 41.02 -9.57 -28.61
C PRO A 130 42.09 -10.48 -27.98
N GLY A 131 42.97 -11.04 -28.81
CA GLY A 131 43.85 -12.17 -28.46
C GLY A 131 45.04 -11.87 -27.56
N GLU A 132 45.26 -10.63 -27.12
CA GLU A 132 46.38 -10.26 -26.26
C GLU A 132 46.17 -10.74 -24.81
N GLY A 133 47.21 -11.27 -24.19
CA GLY A 133 47.20 -11.62 -22.77
C GLY A 133 47.17 -10.36 -21.91
N ARG A 134 46.36 -10.34 -20.84
CA ARG A 134 46.27 -9.19 -19.94
C ARG A 134 47.42 -9.20 -18.95
N SER A 135 48.09 -8.07 -18.80
CA SER A 135 49.18 -7.91 -17.84
C SER A 135 48.69 -8.19 -16.41
N PRO A 136 49.40 -9.00 -15.61
CA PRO A 136 49.10 -9.16 -14.19
C PRO A 136 49.05 -7.81 -13.48
N ARG A 137 48.04 -7.61 -12.63
CA ARG A 137 47.85 -6.40 -11.82
C ARG A 137 48.40 -6.67 -10.41
N ALA A 138 49.47 -5.98 -10.01
CA ALA A 138 49.94 -6.00 -8.63
C ALA A 138 49.34 -4.82 -7.85
N VAL A 139 48.85 -5.08 -6.64
CA VAL A 139 48.28 -4.06 -5.73
C VAL A 139 48.71 -4.34 -4.30
N LEU A 140 48.96 -3.29 -3.52
CA LEU A 140 49.20 -3.42 -2.08
C LEU A 140 47.87 -3.65 -1.35
N GLU A 141 47.90 -4.45 -0.29
CA GLU A 141 46.77 -4.60 0.62
C GLU A 141 46.28 -3.24 1.12
N GLY A 142 44.96 -3.03 1.10
CA GLY A 142 44.36 -1.76 1.49
C GLY A 142 44.21 -0.72 0.38
N ALA A 143 44.83 -0.91 -0.79
CA ALA A 143 44.67 -0.01 -1.93
C ALA A 143 43.51 -0.44 -2.86
N GLY A 144 42.87 0.54 -3.50
CA GLY A 144 41.86 0.28 -4.54
C GLY A 144 42.49 -0.04 -5.90
N THR A 145 41.83 -0.87 -6.69
CA THR A 145 42.30 -1.27 -8.04
C THR A 145 41.14 -1.59 -8.97
N PHE A 146 41.45 -1.89 -10.23
CA PHE A 146 40.48 -2.42 -11.18
C PHE A 146 41.12 -3.38 -12.18
N LEU A 147 40.29 -4.28 -12.72
CA LEU A 147 40.61 -5.18 -13.82
C LEU A 147 39.81 -4.76 -15.05
N ALA A 148 40.51 -4.53 -16.15
CA ALA A 148 39.90 -4.08 -17.39
C ALA A 148 39.19 -5.24 -18.09
N CYS A 149 37.92 -5.05 -18.47
CA CYS A 149 37.21 -6.06 -19.25
C CYS A 149 37.53 -5.98 -20.74
N GLN A 150 37.73 -4.80 -21.34
CA GLN A 150 38.03 -4.66 -22.78
C GLN A 150 37.13 -5.55 -23.68
N PRO A 151 35.81 -5.30 -23.67
CA PRO A 151 34.87 -6.14 -24.39
C PRO A 151 35.14 -6.19 -25.90
N PRO A 152 34.79 -7.31 -26.57
CA PRO A 152 34.85 -7.40 -28.02
C PRO A 152 33.84 -6.47 -28.70
N ALA A 153 34.03 -6.23 -30.00
CA ALA A 153 33.08 -5.50 -30.81
C ALA A 153 31.73 -6.24 -30.86
N HIS A 154 30.65 -5.50 -30.65
CA HIS A 154 29.32 -6.07 -30.42
C HIS A 154 28.20 -5.12 -30.83
N TYR A 155 27.02 -5.69 -31.02
CA TYR A 155 25.73 -5.01 -31.06
C TYR A 155 24.62 -6.04 -30.72
N PRO A 156 23.61 -5.74 -29.87
CA PRO A 156 23.40 -4.54 -29.06
C PRO A 156 24.26 -4.56 -27.78
N ALA A 157 24.01 -3.65 -26.83
CA ALA A 157 24.80 -3.48 -25.60
C ALA A 157 25.00 -4.80 -24.81
N LEU A 158 26.20 -4.96 -24.26
CA LEU A 158 26.60 -6.13 -23.45
C LEU A 158 26.07 -6.06 -22.03
N SER A 159 25.87 -7.25 -21.45
CA SER A 159 25.82 -7.46 -20.01
C SER A 159 27.13 -8.08 -19.52
N TYR A 160 27.60 -7.68 -18.34
CA TYR A 160 28.92 -8.03 -17.82
C TYR A 160 28.83 -8.80 -16.51
N ARG A 161 29.62 -9.88 -16.41
CA ARG A 161 29.88 -10.62 -15.17
C ARG A 161 31.36 -10.95 -15.07
N TRP A 162 31.84 -11.18 -13.85
CA TRP A 162 33.20 -11.66 -13.61
C TRP A 162 33.16 -12.93 -12.79
N PHE A 163 34.08 -13.85 -13.03
CA PHE A 163 34.29 -15.01 -12.17
C PHE A 163 35.76 -15.15 -11.78
N LEU A 164 35.98 -15.71 -10.59
CA LEU A 164 37.29 -15.88 -9.94
C LEU A 164 37.72 -17.34 -9.99
N ASN A 165 38.93 -17.58 -10.49
CA ASN A 165 39.63 -18.86 -10.64
C ASN A 165 38.98 -19.85 -11.60
N GLU A 166 37.69 -20.13 -11.43
CA GLU A 166 36.96 -21.11 -12.22
C GLU A 166 35.50 -20.68 -12.44
N PHE A 167 34.92 -21.05 -13.57
CA PHE A 167 33.50 -20.83 -13.85
C PHE A 167 32.68 -21.95 -13.20
N PRO A 168 31.55 -21.67 -12.51
CA PRO A 168 30.81 -20.41 -12.40
C PRO A 168 31.00 -19.68 -11.05
N SER A 169 32.23 -19.49 -10.55
CA SER A 169 32.50 -18.76 -9.30
C SER A 169 32.39 -17.24 -9.50
N PHE A 170 31.16 -16.75 -9.69
CA PHE A 170 30.90 -15.35 -9.97
C PHE A 170 31.30 -14.43 -8.80
N VAL A 171 31.99 -13.35 -9.13
CA VAL A 171 32.27 -12.26 -8.19
C VAL A 171 30.93 -11.62 -7.83
N LYS A 172 30.57 -11.67 -6.54
CA LYS A 172 29.36 -11.05 -6.02
C LYS A 172 29.68 -9.65 -5.52
N PRO A 173 29.10 -8.60 -6.13
CA PRO A 173 29.26 -7.22 -5.65
C PRO A 173 28.40 -6.96 -4.42
N GLU A 174 28.76 -7.59 -3.30
CA GLU A 174 28.13 -7.42 -2.00
C GLU A 174 28.92 -6.43 -1.12
N GLY A 175 28.22 -5.65 -0.30
CA GLY A 175 28.83 -4.77 0.70
C GLY A 175 29.58 -3.53 0.17
N GLY A 176 29.40 -3.18 -1.11
CA GLY A 176 30.00 -1.96 -1.71
C GLY A 176 31.52 -2.02 -1.95
N ARG A 177 32.16 -3.17 -1.70
CA ARG A 177 33.60 -3.37 -1.89
C ARG A 177 33.97 -3.65 -3.35
N TRP A 178 33.09 -4.30 -4.10
CA TRP A 178 33.25 -4.64 -5.51
C TRP A 178 32.21 -3.92 -6.36
N PHE A 179 32.59 -3.54 -7.58
CA PHE A 179 31.68 -2.92 -8.54
C PHE A 179 32.02 -3.34 -9.97
N ILE A 180 31.02 -3.71 -10.77
CA ILE A 180 31.17 -4.01 -12.20
C ILE A 180 30.48 -2.89 -12.98
N SER A 181 31.26 -2.12 -13.72
CA SER A 181 30.70 -1.08 -14.60
C SER A 181 29.90 -1.75 -15.73
N GLN A 182 28.64 -1.38 -15.88
CA GLN A 182 27.79 -1.81 -16.99
C GLN A 182 28.10 -1.04 -18.28
N VAL A 183 28.88 0.05 -18.19
CA VAL A 183 29.37 0.80 -19.36
C VAL A 183 30.64 0.18 -19.93
N THR A 184 31.65 -0.06 -19.08
CA THR A 184 32.98 -0.51 -19.53
C THR A 184 33.25 -1.99 -19.30
N GLY A 185 32.42 -2.66 -18.50
CA GLY A 185 32.63 -4.04 -18.05
C GLY A 185 33.71 -4.21 -16.99
N ASN A 186 34.46 -3.16 -16.65
CA ASN A 186 35.58 -3.25 -15.72
C ASN A 186 35.12 -3.66 -14.32
N LEU A 187 35.90 -4.53 -13.66
CA LEU A 187 35.71 -4.90 -12.26
C LEU A 187 36.57 -4.00 -11.38
N TYR A 188 35.91 -3.21 -10.53
CA TYR A 188 36.54 -2.30 -9.58
C TYR A 188 36.49 -2.91 -8.18
N LEU A 189 37.57 -2.67 -7.43
CA LEU A 189 37.75 -3.10 -6.06
C LEU A 189 38.12 -1.88 -5.21
N ALA A 190 37.25 -1.51 -4.27
CA ALA A 190 37.43 -0.32 -3.43
C ALA A 190 38.69 -0.41 -2.56
N LYS A 191 38.98 -1.63 -2.08
CA LYS A 191 40.11 -2.00 -1.22
C LYS A 191 40.47 -3.47 -1.45
N ALA A 192 41.74 -3.74 -1.80
CA ALA A 192 42.27 -5.07 -1.98
C ALA A 192 42.61 -5.76 -0.65
N GLU A 193 42.27 -7.04 -0.56
CA GLU A 193 42.54 -7.96 0.56
C GLU A 193 43.28 -9.20 0.05
N PRO A 194 44.09 -9.89 0.87
CA PRO A 194 44.88 -11.04 0.41
C PRO A 194 44.06 -12.15 -0.27
N GLN A 195 42.82 -12.34 0.17
CA GLN A 195 41.86 -13.31 -0.38
C GLN A 195 41.34 -12.96 -1.78
N ASP A 196 41.55 -11.73 -2.25
CA ASP A 196 41.15 -11.29 -3.59
C ASP A 196 42.20 -11.68 -4.65
N ALA A 197 43.34 -12.26 -4.26
CA ALA A 197 44.35 -12.71 -5.22
C ALA A 197 43.84 -13.90 -6.04
N GLY A 198 44.04 -13.87 -7.36
CA GLY A 198 43.62 -14.97 -8.23
C GLY A 198 43.43 -14.58 -9.70
N SER A 199 42.83 -15.50 -10.45
CA SER A 199 42.65 -15.41 -11.90
C SER A 199 41.23 -14.98 -12.26
N TYR A 200 41.05 -13.79 -12.81
CA TYR A 200 39.75 -13.20 -13.10
C TYR A 200 39.42 -13.22 -14.59
N PHE A 201 38.18 -13.59 -14.92
CA PHE A 201 37.70 -13.66 -16.30
C PHE A 201 36.47 -12.77 -16.48
N CYS A 202 36.48 -11.92 -17.50
CA CYS A 202 35.30 -11.14 -17.87
C CYS A 202 34.40 -11.98 -18.75
N PHE A 203 33.15 -12.14 -18.35
CA PHE A 203 32.10 -12.85 -19.07
C PHE A 203 31.10 -11.83 -19.62
N THR A 204 30.93 -11.83 -20.94
CA THR A 204 30.04 -10.89 -21.63
C THR A 204 28.91 -11.64 -22.32
N THR A 205 27.70 -11.12 -22.25
CA THR A 205 26.52 -11.71 -22.89
C THR A 205 25.71 -10.64 -23.60
N ILE A 206 25.25 -10.94 -24.82
CA ILE A 206 24.20 -10.19 -25.49
C ILE A 206 22.95 -11.04 -25.60
N ASN A 207 21.82 -10.42 -25.26
CA ASN A 207 20.50 -11.01 -25.44
C ASN A 207 19.88 -10.39 -26.69
N MET A 208 19.50 -11.24 -27.64
CA MET A 208 18.70 -10.89 -28.80
C MET A 208 17.38 -11.66 -28.72
N GLU A 209 16.32 -11.15 -29.36
CA GLU A 209 14.97 -11.74 -29.31
C GLU A 209 14.94 -13.25 -29.65
N MET A 210 15.87 -13.72 -30.50
CA MET A 210 15.92 -15.10 -30.99
C MET A 210 17.15 -15.90 -30.52
N SER A 211 18.12 -15.28 -29.83
CA SER A 211 19.32 -15.99 -29.38
C SER A 211 20.07 -15.22 -28.31
N THR A 212 20.79 -15.94 -27.44
CA THR A 212 21.76 -15.36 -26.52
C THR A 212 23.14 -15.81 -26.95
N LYS A 213 24.05 -14.85 -27.20
CA LYS A 213 25.48 -15.15 -27.45
C LYS A 213 26.28 -14.70 -26.24
N SER A 214 27.26 -15.51 -25.85
CA SER A 214 28.18 -15.18 -24.76
C SER A 214 29.60 -15.57 -25.12
N THR A 215 30.56 -14.85 -24.53
CA THR A 215 32.00 -15.12 -24.68
C THR A 215 32.72 -14.68 -23.41
N PHE A 216 33.92 -15.21 -23.17
CA PHE A 216 34.73 -14.89 -22.00
C PHE A 216 36.14 -14.48 -22.38
N SER A 217 36.72 -13.59 -21.60
CA SER A 217 38.08 -13.12 -21.82
C SER A 217 39.13 -14.16 -21.42
N LYS A 218 40.38 -13.96 -21.86
CA LYS A 218 41.54 -14.57 -21.21
C LYS A 218 41.64 -14.16 -19.72
N PRO A 219 42.31 -14.97 -18.87
CA PRO A 219 42.46 -14.66 -17.45
C PRO A 219 43.28 -13.38 -17.22
N SER A 220 42.84 -12.59 -16.24
CA SER A 220 43.56 -11.43 -15.70
C SER A 220 44.03 -11.77 -14.29
N GLN A 221 45.34 -11.81 -14.06
CA GLN A 221 45.90 -12.13 -12.74
C GLN A 221 45.88 -10.91 -11.82
N LEU A 222 45.37 -11.06 -10.60
CA LEU A 222 45.45 -10.07 -9.53
C LEU A 222 46.37 -10.59 -8.42
N ASN A 223 47.46 -9.88 -8.19
CA ASN A 223 48.44 -10.17 -7.13
C ASN A 223 48.28 -9.13 -6.02
N VAL A 224 47.89 -9.58 -4.83
CA VAL A 224 47.77 -8.72 -3.64
C VAL A 224 49.01 -8.91 -2.76
N GLN A 225 49.78 -7.85 -2.60
CA GLN A 225 50.98 -7.83 -1.75
C GLN A 225 50.58 -7.46 -0.31
N PRO A 226 50.93 -8.29 0.69
CA PRO A 226 50.64 -7.98 2.09
C PRO A 226 51.30 -6.66 2.52
N ASP A 227 50.56 -5.81 3.23
CA ASP A 227 51.09 -4.60 3.84
C ASP A 227 50.97 -4.73 5.36
N ALA A 228 52.10 -4.64 6.08
CA ALA A 228 52.13 -4.74 7.54
C ALA A 228 51.36 -3.61 8.23
N ASN A 229 51.09 -2.50 7.54
CA ASN A 229 50.27 -1.41 8.06
C ASN A 229 49.43 -0.76 6.94
N PRO A 230 48.32 -1.40 6.52
CA PRO A 230 47.55 -0.96 5.37
C PRO A 230 46.99 0.44 5.62
N ARG A 231 47.55 1.43 4.91
CA ARG A 231 47.26 2.86 5.14
C ARG A 231 45.78 3.16 4.95
N ARG A 232 45.21 3.89 5.91
CA ARG A 232 43.89 4.50 5.78
C ARG A 232 43.91 5.56 4.68
N ALA A 233 42.84 5.63 3.90
CA ALA A 233 42.75 6.51 2.74
C ALA A 233 41.32 7.07 2.61
N ALA A 234 41.24 8.39 2.41
CA ALA A 234 40.00 9.07 2.06
C ALA A 234 39.42 8.55 0.73
N PRO A 235 38.09 8.67 0.52
CA PRO A 235 37.46 8.19 -0.69
C PRO A 235 37.98 8.93 -1.92
N ALA A 236 38.14 8.23 -3.03
CA ALA A 236 38.47 8.81 -4.33
C ALA A 236 37.59 8.20 -5.41
N ILE A 237 36.67 8.98 -5.97
CA ILE A 237 35.74 8.56 -7.02
C ILE A 237 36.52 8.30 -8.32
N LYS A 238 36.46 7.05 -8.78
CA LYS A 238 37.13 6.57 -10.00
C LYS A 238 36.16 6.26 -11.14
N VAL A 239 34.95 5.83 -10.82
CA VAL A 239 33.88 5.70 -11.82
C VAL A 239 33.01 6.93 -11.68
N ARG A 240 32.88 7.67 -12.77
CA ARG A 240 32.12 8.92 -12.87
C ARG A 240 31.15 8.79 -14.03
N PHE A 241 29.88 9.04 -13.78
CA PHE A 241 28.91 9.23 -14.84
C PHE A 241 29.20 10.53 -15.61
N PRO A 242 28.74 10.65 -16.88
CA PRO A 242 29.00 11.82 -17.71
C PRO A 242 28.52 13.13 -17.06
N ALA A 243 29.19 14.24 -17.39
CA ALA A 243 28.76 15.57 -16.97
C ALA A 243 27.37 15.93 -17.54
N GLU A 244 27.03 15.41 -18.72
CA GLU A 244 25.70 15.46 -19.31
C GLU A 244 25.25 14.05 -19.71
N THR A 245 24.17 13.57 -19.10
CA THR A 245 23.54 12.30 -19.43
C THR A 245 22.24 12.56 -20.17
N TYR A 246 22.18 12.20 -21.45
CA TYR A 246 20.98 12.32 -22.26
C TYR A 246 20.09 11.10 -22.06
N ALA A 247 18.90 11.31 -21.48
CA ALA A 247 17.96 10.25 -21.15
C ALA A 247 16.69 10.39 -21.98
N LEU A 248 16.15 9.29 -22.50
CA LEU A 248 14.91 9.31 -23.28
C LEU A 248 13.71 9.10 -22.34
N ALA A 249 12.71 9.98 -22.40
CA ALA A 249 11.54 9.91 -21.54
C ALA A 249 10.84 8.53 -21.61
N GLY A 250 10.36 8.05 -20.47
CA GLY A 250 9.77 6.72 -20.31
C GLY A 250 10.76 5.55 -20.25
N HIS A 251 12.06 5.78 -20.48
CA HIS A 251 13.09 4.73 -20.37
C HIS A 251 13.77 4.74 -19.00
N THR A 252 14.33 3.59 -18.62
CA THR A 252 15.17 3.47 -17.43
C THR A 252 16.56 4.04 -17.70
N THR A 253 17.04 4.91 -16.81
CA THR A 253 18.38 5.51 -16.89
C THR A 253 19.21 5.09 -15.69
N HIS A 254 20.49 4.77 -15.93
CA HIS A 254 21.45 4.39 -14.88
C HIS A 254 22.60 5.40 -14.82
N LEU A 255 22.97 5.82 -13.62
CA LEU A 255 24.19 6.59 -13.37
C LEU A 255 25.15 5.79 -12.50
N GLU A 256 26.38 5.59 -12.97
CA GLU A 256 27.42 4.83 -12.26
C GLU A 256 28.36 5.75 -11.48
N CYS A 257 28.62 5.41 -10.22
CA CYS A 257 29.58 6.08 -9.37
C CYS A 257 30.27 5.09 -8.43
N PHE A 258 31.60 5.10 -8.37
CA PHE A 258 32.33 4.19 -7.48
C PHE A 258 33.65 4.81 -7.02
N ALA A 259 34.01 4.59 -5.76
CA ALA A 259 35.18 5.17 -5.13
C ALA A 259 36.09 4.14 -4.49
N TYR A 260 37.40 4.40 -4.55
CA TYR A 260 38.40 3.68 -3.76
C TYR A 260 38.49 4.28 -2.36
N GLY A 261 38.89 3.51 -1.36
CA GLY A 261 39.14 4.02 -0.02
C GLY A 261 39.33 2.92 1.02
N ASN A 262 40.02 3.25 2.11
CA ASN A 262 40.26 2.35 3.24
C ASN A 262 40.00 3.11 4.55
N PRO A 263 38.89 2.85 5.29
CA PRO A 263 37.87 1.81 5.07
C PRO A 263 37.03 1.99 3.79
N VAL A 264 36.34 0.92 3.34
CA VAL A 264 35.50 0.93 2.14
C VAL A 264 34.49 2.09 2.19
N PRO A 265 34.47 3.00 1.19
CA PRO A 265 33.55 4.15 1.18
C PRO A 265 32.09 3.73 1.05
N LYS A 266 31.22 4.46 1.76
CA LYS A 266 29.77 4.45 1.50
C LYS A 266 29.44 5.46 0.42
N LEU A 267 28.45 5.13 -0.41
CA LEU A 267 27.99 5.97 -1.53
C LEU A 267 26.54 6.37 -1.29
N ARG A 268 26.24 7.66 -1.50
CA ARG A 268 24.87 8.17 -1.49
C ARG A 268 24.65 9.15 -2.64
N TRP A 269 23.42 9.15 -3.13
CA TRP A 269 22.98 10.03 -4.21
C TRP A 269 22.08 11.14 -3.69
N ARG A 270 22.22 12.33 -4.28
CA ARG A 270 21.27 13.43 -4.09
C ARG A 270 21.02 14.15 -5.40
N LYS A 271 19.81 14.70 -5.54
CA LYS A 271 19.49 15.70 -6.55
C LYS A 271 19.79 17.07 -5.95
N ILE A 272 20.58 17.90 -6.64
CA ILE A 272 21.04 19.19 -6.12
C ILE A 272 19.96 20.25 -6.26
N ASP A 273 19.19 20.20 -7.35
CA ASP A 273 18.14 21.14 -7.73
C ASP A 273 16.73 20.66 -7.35
N GLY A 274 16.61 19.72 -6.43
CA GLY A 274 15.32 19.23 -5.95
C GLY A 274 15.43 18.02 -5.04
N LEU A 275 14.30 17.36 -4.81
CA LEU A 275 14.29 16.08 -4.09
C LEU A 275 14.71 14.96 -5.05
N LEU A 276 15.47 13.99 -4.52
CA LEU A 276 15.75 12.77 -5.27
C LEU A 276 14.42 12.06 -5.58
N PRO A 277 14.15 11.66 -6.84
CA PRO A 277 12.89 11.03 -7.19
C PRO A 277 12.62 9.79 -6.33
N SER A 278 11.40 9.64 -5.80
CA SER A 278 11.02 8.50 -4.94
C SER A 278 11.23 7.15 -5.63
N LYS A 279 11.09 7.13 -6.96
CA LYS A 279 11.36 5.97 -7.82
C LYS A 279 12.82 5.51 -7.86
N ALA A 280 13.76 6.28 -7.31
CA ALA A 280 15.12 5.82 -7.08
C ALA A 280 15.17 4.72 -5.99
N GLY A 281 14.24 4.71 -5.04
CA GLY A 281 14.13 3.68 -4.00
C GLY A 281 15.45 3.40 -3.27
N ALA A 282 15.78 2.11 -3.10
CA ALA A 282 17.02 1.65 -2.47
C ALA A 282 18.30 1.99 -3.27
N SER A 283 18.19 2.37 -4.55
CA SER A 283 19.35 2.77 -5.38
C SER A 283 19.90 4.16 -5.04
N ALA A 284 19.24 4.88 -4.12
CA ALA A 284 19.75 6.12 -3.53
C ALA A 284 21.04 5.90 -2.72
N GLU A 285 21.29 4.66 -2.28
CA GLU A 285 22.53 4.24 -1.63
C GLU A 285 23.23 3.19 -2.50
N GLY A 286 24.55 3.36 -2.72
CA GLY A 286 25.35 2.44 -3.53
C GLY A 286 25.82 3.00 -4.88
N PRO A 287 26.44 2.14 -5.72
CA PRO A 287 27.24 2.61 -6.86
C PRO A 287 26.46 2.85 -8.15
N ILE A 288 25.18 2.50 -8.22
CA ILE A 288 24.33 2.75 -9.39
C ILE A 288 23.04 3.40 -8.93
N LEU A 289 22.80 4.63 -9.37
CA LEU A 289 21.47 5.23 -9.28
C LEU A 289 20.64 4.76 -10.46
N THR A 290 19.49 4.13 -10.18
CA THR A 290 18.55 3.68 -11.21
C THR A 290 17.30 4.53 -11.17
N LEU A 291 16.98 5.17 -12.28
CA LEU A 291 15.79 5.99 -12.47
C LEU A 291 14.89 5.31 -13.51
N PRO A 292 13.91 4.49 -13.08
CA PRO A 292 12.95 3.90 -14.00
C PRO A 292 12.04 4.98 -14.58
N GLU A 293 11.57 4.75 -15.82
CA GLU A 293 10.57 5.60 -16.50
C GLU A 293 10.86 7.10 -16.35
N ILE A 294 12.03 7.54 -16.82
CA ILE A 294 12.47 8.91 -16.58
C ILE A 294 11.52 9.93 -17.24
N GLY A 295 11.16 10.99 -16.52
CA GLY A 295 10.26 12.05 -16.95
C GLY A 295 10.93 13.42 -16.86
N PHE A 296 10.29 14.46 -17.41
CA PHE A 296 10.88 15.80 -17.44
C PHE A 296 11.17 16.38 -16.05
N ASP A 297 10.40 16.00 -15.02
CA ASP A 297 10.62 16.43 -13.63
C ASP A 297 11.87 15.80 -13.00
N ASP A 298 12.38 14.71 -13.58
CA ASP A 298 13.66 14.11 -13.16
C ASP A 298 14.85 14.82 -13.79
N GLU A 299 14.66 15.70 -14.77
CA GLU A 299 15.74 16.51 -15.31
C GLU A 299 16.38 17.33 -14.19
N GLY A 300 17.72 17.39 -14.17
CA GLY A 300 18.43 18.14 -13.14
C GLY A 300 19.84 17.65 -12.87
N THR A 301 20.45 18.24 -11.86
CA THR A 301 21.84 17.96 -11.46
C THR A 301 21.86 16.94 -10.33
N TYR A 302 22.52 15.81 -10.59
CA TYR A 302 22.69 14.73 -9.64
C TYR A 302 24.12 14.74 -9.10
N GLU A 303 24.25 14.45 -7.82
CA GLU A 303 25.54 14.30 -7.16
C GLU A 303 25.64 12.91 -6.51
N CYS A 304 26.76 12.26 -6.76
CA CYS A 304 27.21 11.12 -6.00
C CYS A 304 28.25 11.57 -4.97
N GLU A 305 28.07 11.19 -3.72
CA GLU A 305 29.01 11.45 -2.63
C GLU A 305 29.54 10.13 -2.07
N ALA A 306 30.87 9.98 -2.06
CA ALA A 306 31.58 8.87 -1.44
C ALA A 306 32.18 9.34 -0.11
N TYR A 307 31.96 8.59 0.98
CA TYR A 307 32.42 8.98 2.31
C TYR A 307 32.92 7.79 3.16
N ASN A 308 33.95 8.02 3.97
CA ASN A 308 34.41 7.11 5.02
C ASN A 308 34.96 7.91 6.22
N SER A 309 35.62 7.26 7.18
CA SER A 309 36.18 7.93 8.36
C SER A 309 37.30 8.92 8.06
N GLU A 310 37.92 8.82 6.89
CA GLU A 310 39.09 9.62 6.50
C GLU A 310 38.70 10.84 5.64
N GLY A 311 37.48 10.89 5.10
CA GLY A 311 37.02 12.02 4.31
C GLY A 311 35.83 11.75 3.39
N ARG A 312 35.67 12.64 2.40
CA ARG A 312 34.60 12.66 1.40
C ARG A 312 35.14 13.06 0.04
N ASP A 313 34.52 12.54 -1.02
CA ASP A 313 34.70 12.97 -2.41
C ASP A 313 33.34 12.99 -3.12
N THR A 314 33.15 13.92 -4.06
CA THR A 314 31.86 14.16 -4.72
C THR A 314 32.02 14.32 -6.23
N HIS A 315 31.06 13.82 -7.00
CA HIS A 315 30.99 14.02 -8.45
C HIS A 315 29.57 14.41 -8.86
N GLN A 316 29.46 15.42 -9.73
CA GLN A 316 28.19 15.94 -10.24
C GLN A 316 28.07 15.74 -11.74
N GLY A 317 26.84 15.55 -12.20
CA GLY A 317 26.48 15.57 -13.61
C GLY A 317 25.00 15.82 -13.79
N ARG A 318 24.62 16.33 -14.95
CA ARG A 318 23.26 16.74 -15.28
C ARG A 318 22.59 15.71 -16.15
N ILE A 319 21.42 15.25 -15.75
CA ILE A 319 20.53 14.52 -16.64
C ILE A 319 19.79 15.54 -17.50
N ILE A 320 19.71 15.30 -18.81
CA ILE A 320 18.93 16.06 -19.79
C ILE A 320 17.91 15.11 -20.40
N VAL A 321 16.62 15.34 -20.14
CA VAL A 321 15.55 14.46 -20.62
C VAL A 321 15.18 14.88 -22.04
N GLN A 322 15.18 13.93 -22.95
CA GLN A 322 14.80 14.03 -24.36
C GLN A 322 13.52 13.23 -24.59
N ALA A 323 12.77 13.55 -25.64
CA ALA A 323 11.51 12.89 -25.95
C ALA A 323 11.34 12.71 -27.46
N GLN A 324 10.80 11.55 -27.84
CA GLN A 324 10.31 11.31 -29.19
C GLN A 324 9.11 12.23 -29.52
N PRO A 325 8.75 12.42 -30.80
CA PRO A 325 7.64 13.27 -31.17
C PRO A 325 6.29 12.70 -30.69
N GLU A 326 5.37 13.56 -30.28
CA GLU A 326 3.99 13.21 -29.92
C GLU A 326 3.00 14.26 -30.47
N TRP A 327 1.81 13.83 -30.93
CA TRP A 327 0.80 14.74 -31.49
C TRP A 327 0.02 15.46 -30.39
N LEU A 328 0.02 16.79 -30.43
CA LEU A 328 -0.93 17.64 -29.69
C LEU A 328 -2.19 17.93 -30.52
N GLN A 329 -2.06 17.93 -31.84
CA GLN A 329 -3.17 18.11 -32.78
C GLN A 329 -2.91 17.28 -34.04
N VAL A 330 -3.90 16.47 -34.43
CA VAL A 330 -3.90 15.63 -35.64
C VAL A 330 -4.89 16.16 -36.67
N MET A 331 -4.75 15.73 -37.93
CA MET A 331 -5.69 16.03 -38.99
C MET A 331 -6.95 15.17 -38.92
N SER A 332 -7.98 15.58 -39.66
CA SER A 332 -9.21 14.82 -39.85
C SER A 332 -9.65 14.92 -41.30
N ASP A 333 -10.31 13.87 -41.79
CA ASP A 333 -10.85 13.81 -43.14
C ASP A 333 -11.78 15.01 -43.40
N SER A 334 -11.80 15.51 -44.64
CA SER A 334 -12.53 16.72 -44.99
C SER A 334 -13.20 16.58 -46.36
N GLU A 335 -14.50 16.85 -46.40
CA GLU A 335 -15.28 16.98 -47.62
C GLU A 335 -15.53 18.48 -47.86
N VAL A 336 -15.00 19.01 -48.96
CA VAL A 336 -14.91 20.45 -49.19
C VAL A 336 -15.38 20.80 -50.61
N GLU A 337 -16.12 21.89 -50.78
CA GLU A 337 -16.65 22.30 -52.08
C GLU A 337 -15.52 22.78 -53.02
N ILE A 338 -15.68 22.53 -54.33
CA ILE A 338 -14.80 23.11 -55.35
C ILE A 338 -14.72 24.64 -55.22
N SER A 339 -13.59 25.24 -55.60
CA SER A 339 -13.29 26.69 -55.54
C SER A 339 -13.23 27.32 -54.14
N SER A 340 -13.45 26.54 -53.07
CA SER A 340 -13.27 26.99 -51.69
C SER A 340 -11.82 26.76 -51.20
N GLU A 341 -11.57 26.88 -49.89
CA GLU A 341 -10.23 26.72 -49.30
C GLU A 341 -10.21 25.62 -48.23
N LEU A 342 -9.13 24.84 -48.20
CA LEU A 342 -8.84 23.84 -47.18
C LEU A 342 -7.88 24.43 -46.15
N HIS A 343 -8.12 24.15 -44.87
CA HIS A 343 -7.19 24.43 -43.79
C HIS A 343 -7.00 23.20 -42.90
N TRP A 344 -5.78 22.68 -42.87
CA TRP A 344 -5.38 21.66 -41.90
C TRP A 344 -4.24 22.15 -41.02
N THR A 345 -4.26 21.74 -39.75
CA THR A 345 -3.22 22.07 -38.78
C THR A 345 -2.86 20.83 -37.98
N CYS A 346 -1.57 20.61 -37.81
CA CYS A 346 -0.98 19.56 -37.00
C CYS A 346 0.06 20.17 -36.08
N VAL A 347 0.09 19.76 -34.83
CA VAL A 347 1.03 20.26 -33.85
C VAL A 347 1.65 19.08 -33.13
N ALA A 348 2.98 19.01 -33.09
CA ALA A 348 3.71 17.96 -32.41
C ALA A 348 4.67 18.54 -31.36
N ALA A 349 4.73 17.89 -30.20
CA ALA A 349 5.72 18.14 -29.16
C ALA A 349 6.87 17.13 -29.27
N GLY A 350 8.02 17.44 -28.67
CA GLY A 350 9.18 16.56 -28.63
C GLY A 350 10.44 17.33 -28.24
N LYS A 351 11.46 16.63 -27.74
CA LYS A 351 12.74 17.22 -27.32
C LYS A 351 13.91 16.39 -27.86
N PRO A 352 14.62 16.84 -28.93
CA PRO A 352 14.51 18.14 -29.61
C PRO A 352 13.17 18.35 -30.32
N ARG A 353 12.80 19.62 -30.54
CA ARG A 353 11.56 20.00 -31.21
C ARG A 353 11.47 19.34 -32.59
N PRO A 354 10.38 18.63 -32.92
CA PRO A 354 10.28 17.93 -34.18
C PRO A 354 10.11 18.89 -35.37
N SER A 355 10.74 18.56 -36.49
CA SER A 355 10.49 19.21 -37.78
C SER A 355 9.24 18.63 -38.42
N ILE A 356 8.41 19.48 -39.02
CA ILE A 356 7.16 19.07 -39.69
C ILE A 356 7.29 19.19 -41.20
N ARG A 357 6.86 18.17 -41.94
CA ARG A 357 6.75 18.16 -43.40
C ARG A 357 5.43 17.51 -43.86
N TRP A 358 5.02 17.82 -45.08
CA TRP A 358 3.75 17.36 -45.65
C TRP A 358 3.96 16.39 -46.81
N LEU A 359 3.13 15.35 -46.85
CA LEU A 359 3.06 14.39 -47.93
C LEU A 359 1.66 14.42 -48.55
N ARG A 360 1.60 14.12 -49.84
CA ARG A 360 0.38 13.82 -50.58
C ARG A 360 0.56 12.52 -51.33
N ASN A 361 -0.35 11.57 -51.11
CA ASN A 361 -0.30 10.22 -51.68
C ASN A 361 1.07 9.54 -51.49
N GLY A 362 1.62 9.63 -50.27
CA GLY A 362 2.91 9.04 -49.89
C GLY A 362 4.16 9.73 -50.47
N GLN A 363 4.02 10.87 -51.15
CA GLN A 363 5.12 11.63 -51.75
C GLN A 363 5.20 13.05 -51.16
N PRO A 364 6.37 13.71 -51.13
CA PRO A 364 6.49 15.09 -50.67
C PRO A 364 5.52 16.04 -51.39
N LEU A 365 4.77 16.84 -50.62
CA LEU A 365 3.80 17.78 -51.19
C LEU A 365 4.54 18.88 -51.97
N SER A 366 4.21 19.05 -53.25
CA SER A 366 4.75 20.13 -54.09
C SER A 366 4.05 21.45 -53.77
N THR A 367 4.81 22.54 -53.63
CA THR A 367 4.28 23.88 -53.37
C THR A 367 4.01 24.59 -54.69
N GLN A 368 2.73 24.66 -55.09
CA GLN A 368 2.23 25.47 -56.20
C GLN A 368 1.67 26.80 -55.67
N ASP A 369 1.36 27.77 -56.55
CA ASP A 369 0.80 29.09 -56.18
C ASP A 369 -0.49 29.03 -55.33
N ARG A 370 -1.18 27.87 -55.32
CA ARG A 370 -2.43 27.62 -54.58
C ARG A 370 -2.23 26.91 -53.24
N VAL A 371 -1.02 26.49 -52.91
CA VAL A 371 -0.71 25.65 -51.73
C VAL A 371 0.29 26.37 -50.83
N GLU A 372 -0.15 26.76 -49.64
CA GLU A 372 0.67 27.41 -48.62
C GLU A 372 0.98 26.44 -47.48
N VAL A 373 2.27 26.21 -47.21
CA VAL A 373 2.74 25.37 -46.11
C VAL A 373 3.55 26.22 -45.14
N ASN A 374 3.11 26.27 -43.87
CA ASN A 374 3.84 26.91 -42.79
C ASN A 374 3.98 25.94 -41.60
N GLY A 375 5.04 25.14 -41.63
CA GLY A 375 5.30 24.10 -40.63
C GLY A 375 4.11 23.16 -40.48
N GLY A 376 3.44 23.22 -39.33
CA GLY A 376 2.27 22.43 -39.01
C GLY A 376 0.96 22.84 -39.69
N ARG A 377 0.91 23.93 -40.46
CA ARG A 377 -0.32 24.40 -41.14
C ARG A 377 -0.22 24.22 -42.65
N LEU A 378 -1.24 23.61 -43.23
CA LEU A 378 -1.46 23.50 -44.68
C LEU A 378 -2.72 24.29 -45.05
N LYS A 379 -2.58 25.18 -46.03
CA LYS A 379 -3.70 25.89 -46.66
C LYS A 379 -3.69 25.63 -48.16
N VAL A 380 -4.84 25.25 -48.72
CA VAL A 380 -5.02 25.10 -50.18
C VAL A 380 -6.18 25.97 -50.61
N ILE A 381 -5.95 26.92 -51.53
CA ILE A 381 -6.98 27.86 -52.00
C ILE A 381 -7.54 27.47 -53.37
N ASN A 382 -8.79 27.86 -53.61
CA ASN A 382 -9.51 27.67 -54.87
C ASN A 382 -9.63 26.19 -55.30
N LEU A 383 -9.82 25.27 -54.35
CA LEU A 383 -9.77 23.80 -54.50
C LEU A 383 -10.31 23.26 -55.83
N ALA A 384 -9.56 22.38 -56.47
CA ALA A 384 -9.92 21.70 -57.70
C ALA A 384 -10.16 20.21 -57.44
N LEU A 385 -10.90 19.51 -58.32
CA LEU A 385 -11.15 18.06 -58.18
C LEU A 385 -9.85 17.25 -58.07
N GLU A 386 -8.82 17.69 -58.79
CA GLU A 386 -7.48 17.11 -58.77
C GLU A 386 -6.74 17.29 -57.45
N ASP A 387 -7.22 18.10 -56.49
CA ASP A 387 -6.62 18.27 -55.17
C ASP A 387 -7.00 17.13 -54.20
N SER A 388 -8.01 16.34 -54.55
CA SER A 388 -8.50 15.20 -53.75
C SER A 388 -7.40 14.14 -53.53
N GLY A 389 -7.47 13.44 -52.40
CA GLY A 389 -6.58 12.32 -52.08
C GLY A 389 -6.13 12.28 -50.63
N MET A 390 -5.14 11.43 -50.34
CA MET A 390 -4.58 11.26 -49.00
C MET A 390 -3.44 12.24 -48.73
N TYR A 391 -3.52 12.94 -47.61
CA TYR A 391 -2.44 13.80 -47.13
C TYR A 391 -1.89 13.26 -45.82
N GLN A 392 -0.59 13.46 -45.59
CA GLN A 392 0.02 13.15 -44.30
C GLN A 392 0.88 14.30 -43.80
N CYS A 393 0.73 14.63 -42.53
CA CYS A 393 1.65 15.47 -41.81
C CYS A 393 2.63 14.58 -41.05
N VAL A 394 3.93 14.85 -41.21
CA VAL A 394 5.01 14.04 -40.66
C VAL A 394 5.82 14.90 -39.70
N ALA A 395 5.89 14.49 -38.43
CA ALA A 395 6.71 15.14 -37.42
C ALA A 395 7.88 14.23 -37.03
N GLU A 396 9.10 14.77 -37.09
CA GLU A 396 10.33 13.98 -36.97
C GLU A 396 11.36 14.66 -36.08
N ASN A 397 11.99 13.90 -35.20
CA ASN A 397 13.24 14.28 -34.55
C ASN A 397 14.20 13.07 -34.52
N LYS A 398 15.41 13.25 -33.98
CA LYS A 398 16.43 12.19 -33.93
C LYS A 398 16.03 10.91 -33.17
N HIS A 399 14.93 10.94 -32.42
CA HIS A 399 14.43 9.83 -31.61
C HIS A 399 13.22 9.13 -32.21
N GLY A 400 12.58 9.70 -33.24
CA GLY A 400 11.46 9.06 -33.90
C GLY A 400 10.71 9.93 -34.89
N THR A 401 9.74 9.31 -35.56
CA THR A 401 8.88 9.93 -36.56
C THR A 401 7.44 9.49 -36.33
N ILE A 402 6.51 10.44 -36.33
CA ILE A 402 5.07 10.18 -36.22
C ILE A 402 4.33 10.78 -37.42
N TYR A 403 3.18 10.20 -37.74
CA TYR A 403 2.37 10.54 -38.90
C TYR A 403 0.94 10.85 -38.45
N SER A 404 0.31 11.83 -39.09
CA SER A 404 -1.13 12.06 -39.06
C SER A 404 -1.60 12.04 -40.50
N ASN A 405 -2.69 11.36 -40.82
CA ASN A 405 -3.22 11.24 -42.19
C ASN A 405 -4.68 11.70 -42.26
N ALA A 406 -5.07 12.28 -43.39
CA ALA A 406 -6.44 12.70 -43.66
C ALA A 406 -6.76 12.60 -45.16
N GLU A 407 -8.01 12.27 -45.48
CA GLU A 407 -8.57 12.25 -46.82
C GLU A 407 -9.22 13.59 -47.16
N LEU A 408 -8.89 14.16 -48.34
CA LEU A 408 -9.60 15.31 -48.91
C LEU A 408 -10.51 14.86 -50.05
N ARG A 409 -11.79 15.23 -49.99
CA ARG A 409 -12.77 15.03 -51.06
C ARG A 409 -13.33 16.35 -51.55
N VAL A 410 -13.14 16.68 -52.82
CA VAL A 410 -13.68 17.91 -53.42
C VAL A 410 -15.05 17.65 -54.08
N GLN A 411 -16.09 18.40 -53.68
CA GLN A 411 -17.49 18.16 -54.09
C GLN A 411 -18.02 19.17 -55.14
N VAL A 412 -18.92 18.71 -56.04
CA VAL A 412 -19.68 19.52 -57.02
C VAL A 412 -21.16 19.09 -57.11
N GLN A 413 -22.11 20.04 -57.19
CA GLN A 413 -23.56 19.77 -57.18
C GLN A 413 -24.42 20.89 -57.83
N ALA A 414 -25.42 20.53 -58.64
CA ALA A 414 -26.45 21.47 -59.16
C ALA A 414 -27.50 21.84 -58.08
N PRO A 415 -28.17 23.02 -58.14
CA PRO A 415 -29.08 23.47 -57.10
C PRO A 415 -30.28 22.54 -56.95
N ASP A 416 -30.54 22.11 -55.73
CA ASP A 416 -31.65 21.22 -55.40
C ASP A 416 -32.28 21.60 -54.05
N PHE A 417 -33.61 21.52 -53.97
CA PHE A 417 -34.40 21.82 -52.79
C PHE A 417 -35.02 20.57 -52.14
N ARG A 418 -34.74 19.34 -52.63
CA ARG A 418 -35.34 18.10 -52.08
C ARG A 418 -35.11 17.93 -50.58
N SER A 419 -33.93 18.29 -50.10
CA SER A 419 -33.58 18.16 -48.68
C SER A 419 -33.97 19.39 -47.85
N ASN A 420 -33.96 20.58 -48.44
CA ASN A 420 -34.25 21.85 -47.77
C ASN A 420 -35.29 22.67 -48.54
N PRO A 421 -36.54 22.19 -48.70
CA PRO A 421 -37.56 22.97 -49.37
C PRO A 421 -37.98 24.17 -48.51
N VAL A 422 -38.41 25.26 -49.16
CA VAL A 422 -39.09 26.36 -48.45
C VAL A 422 -40.32 25.78 -47.77
N ARG A 423 -40.52 26.13 -46.49
CA ARG A 423 -41.61 25.59 -45.67
C ARG A 423 -42.96 25.84 -46.35
N ARG A 424 -43.74 24.77 -46.53
CA ARG A 424 -45.03 24.81 -47.25
C ARG A 424 -46.03 25.77 -46.60
N LEU A 425 -46.09 25.80 -45.28
CA LEU A 425 -46.91 26.71 -44.49
C LEU A 425 -46.02 27.44 -43.49
N ILE A 426 -46.14 28.76 -43.44
CA ILE A 426 -45.30 29.66 -42.68
C ILE A 426 -46.25 30.52 -41.84
N PRO A 427 -46.60 30.07 -40.63
CA PRO A 427 -47.49 30.83 -39.78
C PRO A 427 -46.71 32.03 -39.18
N ALA A 428 -47.37 33.17 -38.99
CA ALA A 428 -46.76 34.34 -38.38
C ALA A 428 -47.76 35.17 -37.54
N ALA A 429 -47.32 35.70 -36.40
CA ALA A 429 -48.18 36.46 -35.51
C ALA A 429 -48.41 37.90 -36.02
N ARG A 430 -49.63 38.40 -35.83
CA ARG A 430 -50.00 39.77 -36.19
C ARG A 430 -49.14 40.80 -35.42
N GLY A 431 -48.54 41.75 -36.14
CA GLY A 431 -47.63 42.76 -35.59
C GLY A 431 -46.19 42.26 -35.36
N GLY A 432 -45.94 40.97 -35.57
CA GLY A 432 -44.61 40.35 -35.50
C GLY A 432 -43.81 40.50 -36.79
N HIS A 433 -42.81 39.63 -36.95
CA HIS A 433 -41.98 39.52 -38.15
C HIS A 433 -41.79 38.04 -38.52
N VAL A 434 -41.47 37.77 -39.78
CA VAL A 434 -41.27 36.41 -40.30
C VAL A 434 -40.02 36.39 -41.17
N MET A 435 -39.26 35.32 -41.03
CA MET A 435 -38.12 35.02 -41.87
C MET A 435 -38.43 33.76 -42.67
N MET A 436 -38.27 33.84 -43.99
CA MET A 436 -38.36 32.70 -44.89
C MET A 436 -36.96 32.38 -45.38
N GLU A 437 -36.53 31.15 -45.12
CA GLU A 437 -35.20 30.68 -45.44
C GLU A 437 -35.17 29.99 -46.80
N CYS A 438 -34.15 30.29 -47.59
CA CYS A 438 -33.85 29.62 -48.85
C CYS A 438 -32.42 29.10 -48.86
N ARG A 439 -32.25 27.78 -48.67
CA ARG A 439 -30.94 27.12 -48.63
C ARG A 439 -30.90 25.88 -49.52
N PRO A 440 -30.85 26.05 -50.85
CA PRO A 440 -30.66 24.93 -51.77
C PRO A 440 -29.29 24.26 -51.53
N ARG A 441 -29.19 22.96 -51.82
CA ARG A 441 -27.89 22.30 -51.92
C ARG A 441 -27.31 22.55 -53.30
N ALA A 442 -26.14 23.18 -53.38
CA ALA A 442 -25.42 23.46 -54.62
C ALA A 442 -23.95 23.75 -54.34
N ALA A 443 -23.07 23.23 -55.19
CA ALA A 443 -21.65 23.53 -55.20
C ALA A 443 -21.19 23.69 -56.66
N PRO A 444 -20.76 24.90 -57.10
CA PRO A 444 -20.57 26.12 -56.31
C PRO A 444 -21.87 26.81 -55.88
N LYS A 445 -21.71 27.76 -54.95
CA LYS A 445 -22.78 28.58 -54.37
C LYS A 445 -23.68 29.18 -55.47
N PRO A 446 -25.01 28.98 -55.40
CA PRO A 446 -25.93 29.49 -56.39
C PRO A 446 -26.29 30.96 -56.12
N THR A 447 -26.74 31.67 -57.15
CA THR A 447 -27.44 32.95 -57.02
C THR A 447 -28.89 32.72 -56.58
N LEU A 448 -29.38 33.48 -55.61
CA LEU A 448 -30.69 33.31 -54.97
C LEU A 448 -31.59 34.55 -55.15
N PHE A 449 -32.89 34.34 -55.34
CA PHE A 449 -33.88 35.42 -55.36
C PHE A 449 -35.30 34.94 -55.00
N TRP A 450 -36.16 35.86 -54.57
CA TRP A 450 -37.52 35.57 -54.08
C TRP A 450 -38.62 36.27 -54.89
N SER A 451 -39.76 35.61 -55.05
CA SER A 451 -40.99 36.20 -55.59
C SER A 451 -42.17 36.02 -54.63
N ARG A 452 -43.16 36.93 -54.72
CA ARG A 452 -44.49 36.78 -54.12
C ARG A 452 -45.52 36.67 -55.24
N GLY A 453 -46.14 35.51 -55.38
CA GLY A 453 -46.90 35.19 -56.60
C GLY A 453 -45.99 35.31 -57.84
N THR A 454 -46.31 36.25 -58.74
CA THR A 454 -45.53 36.54 -59.96
C THR A 454 -44.58 37.72 -59.84
N GLU A 455 -44.61 38.45 -58.71
CA GLU A 455 -43.84 39.68 -58.50
C GLU A 455 -42.48 39.36 -57.85
N LEU A 456 -41.38 39.82 -58.44
CA LEU A 456 -40.05 39.69 -57.84
C LEU A 456 -39.93 40.65 -56.64
N LEU A 457 -39.51 40.13 -55.49
CA LEU A 457 -39.35 40.93 -54.28
C LEU A 457 -38.01 41.67 -54.30
N THR A 458 -38.05 42.94 -53.91
CA THR A 458 -36.89 43.82 -53.74
C THR A 458 -36.88 44.44 -52.35
N ASN A 459 -35.72 44.93 -51.91
CA ASN A 459 -35.55 45.47 -50.57
C ASN A 459 -36.35 46.76 -50.37
N SER A 460 -37.06 46.85 -49.24
CA SER A 460 -37.86 47.99 -48.79
C SER A 460 -37.74 48.17 -47.28
N SER A 461 -38.41 49.18 -46.71
CA SER A 461 -38.43 49.40 -45.25
C SER A 461 -39.08 48.26 -44.44
N ARG A 462 -39.83 47.37 -45.11
CA ARG A 462 -40.57 46.28 -44.48
C ARG A 462 -40.13 44.89 -44.94
N VAL A 463 -39.63 44.78 -46.17
CA VAL A 463 -39.20 43.52 -46.79
C VAL A 463 -37.70 43.56 -47.08
N THR A 464 -36.95 42.58 -46.60
CA THR A 464 -35.50 42.46 -46.86
C THR A 464 -35.17 41.09 -47.42
N VAL A 465 -34.59 41.05 -48.62
CA VAL A 465 -33.97 39.88 -49.25
C VAL A 465 -32.46 40.02 -49.13
N THR A 466 -31.81 39.02 -48.53
CA THR A 466 -30.37 38.99 -48.33
C THR A 466 -29.66 38.13 -49.39
N PRO A 467 -28.38 38.38 -49.68
CA PRO A 467 -27.62 37.58 -50.67
C PRO A 467 -27.49 36.09 -50.34
N ASP A 468 -27.56 35.72 -49.06
CA ASP A 468 -27.58 34.34 -48.57
C ASP A 468 -28.99 33.68 -48.65
N GLY A 469 -29.98 34.39 -49.19
CA GLY A 469 -31.29 33.83 -49.52
C GLY A 469 -32.36 33.98 -48.44
N MET A 470 -32.16 34.78 -47.39
CA MET A 470 -33.19 35.02 -46.38
C MET A 470 -34.16 36.12 -46.84
N LEU A 471 -35.46 35.90 -46.65
CA LEU A 471 -36.51 36.88 -46.85
C LEU A 471 -37.16 37.25 -45.51
N TRP A 472 -36.98 38.49 -45.10
CA TRP A 472 -37.58 39.06 -43.89
C TRP A 472 -38.79 39.93 -44.24
N ILE A 473 -39.89 39.75 -43.51
CA ILE A 473 -41.06 40.63 -43.58
C ILE A 473 -41.40 41.08 -42.15
N HIS A 474 -41.35 42.39 -41.92
CA HIS A 474 -41.63 43.00 -40.61
C HIS A 474 -43.06 43.56 -40.53
N ASN A 475 -43.55 43.75 -39.31
CA ASN A 475 -44.88 44.29 -38.99
C ASN A 475 -46.01 43.60 -39.78
N ILE A 476 -46.17 42.31 -39.54
CA ILE A 476 -47.04 41.44 -40.32
C ILE A 476 -48.52 41.80 -40.11
N SER A 477 -49.21 41.95 -41.23
CA SER A 477 -50.65 42.19 -41.30
C SER A 477 -51.35 41.07 -42.08
N ARG A 478 -52.67 40.97 -41.97
CA ARG A 478 -53.45 39.98 -42.75
C ARG A 478 -53.31 40.15 -44.27
N ALA A 479 -52.84 41.31 -44.76
CA ALA A 479 -52.59 41.54 -46.17
C ALA A 479 -51.32 40.85 -46.72
N ASP A 480 -50.48 40.32 -45.84
CA ASP A 480 -49.21 39.67 -46.21
C ASP A 480 -49.36 38.17 -46.52
N GLU A 481 -50.50 37.60 -46.15
CA GLU A 481 -50.87 36.21 -46.39
C GLU A 481 -50.83 35.90 -47.90
N GLY A 482 -50.13 34.85 -48.28
CA GLY A 482 -49.84 34.60 -49.70
C GLY A 482 -48.72 33.62 -49.97
N LYS A 483 -48.47 33.33 -51.25
CA LYS A 483 -47.44 32.39 -51.71
C LYS A 483 -46.11 33.11 -52.03
N TYR A 484 -45.02 32.56 -51.52
CA TYR A 484 -43.66 33.06 -51.71
C TYR A 484 -42.76 31.95 -52.28
N THR A 485 -42.01 32.25 -53.34
CA THR A 485 -41.16 31.29 -54.04
C THR A 485 -39.71 31.74 -54.06
N CYS A 486 -38.79 30.88 -53.65
CA CYS A 486 -37.36 31.10 -53.82
C CYS A 486 -36.83 30.35 -55.05
N PHE A 487 -35.89 30.96 -55.76
CA PHE A 487 -35.20 30.41 -56.92
C PHE A 487 -33.69 30.38 -56.67
N ALA A 488 -33.03 29.34 -57.20
CA ALA A 488 -31.60 29.13 -57.09
C ALA A 488 -30.98 28.71 -58.42
N GLU A 489 -29.81 29.27 -58.74
CA GLU A 489 -29.11 29.01 -60.00
C GLU A 489 -27.58 28.96 -59.81
N ASN A 490 -26.94 27.90 -60.31
CA ASN A 490 -25.48 27.87 -60.53
C ASN A 490 -25.21 27.36 -61.97
N TYR A 491 -23.95 27.29 -62.39
CA TYR A 491 -23.63 26.88 -63.77
C TYR A 491 -23.99 25.43 -64.12
N LEU A 492 -24.29 24.59 -63.13
CA LEU A 492 -24.74 23.21 -63.30
C LEU A 492 -26.27 23.08 -63.43
N GLY A 493 -27.07 24.10 -63.05
CA GLY A 493 -28.52 24.06 -63.20
C GLY A 493 -29.32 25.09 -62.37
N LYS A 494 -30.66 24.99 -62.42
CA LYS A 494 -31.61 25.83 -61.67
C LYS A 494 -32.63 25.00 -60.91
N ALA A 495 -33.11 25.50 -59.77
CA ALA A 495 -34.23 24.93 -59.03
C ALA A 495 -35.04 26.01 -58.30
N ASN A 496 -36.23 25.67 -57.81
CA ASN A 496 -37.06 26.57 -57.01
C ASN A 496 -37.84 25.82 -55.91
N SER A 497 -38.38 26.58 -54.95
CA SER A 497 -39.21 26.04 -53.88
C SER A 497 -40.19 27.09 -53.34
N THR A 498 -41.42 26.70 -53.00
CA THR A 498 -42.53 27.62 -52.68
C THR A 498 -43.13 27.33 -51.30
N GLY A 499 -43.39 28.39 -50.53
CA GLY A 499 -44.11 28.37 -49.26
C GLY A 499 -45.33 29.30 -49.22
N HIS A 500 -46.16 29.17 -48.19
CA HIS A 500 -47.36 29.97 -47.97
C HIS A 500 -47.35 30.63 -46.59
N LEU A 501 -47.34 31.97 -46.54
CA LEU A 501 -47.43 32.75 -45.31
C LEU A 501 -48.89 32.83 -44.82
N SER A 502 -49.16 32.51 -43.55
CA SER A 502 -50.49 32.58 -42.92
C SER A 502 -50.45 33.37 -41.60
N VAL A 503 -51.39 34.27 -41.36
CA VAL A 503 -51.31 35.23 -40.25
C VAL A 503 -52.23 34.86 -39.07
N ARG A 504 -51.70 34.87 -37.84
CA ARG A 504 -52.34 34.38 -36.59
C ARG A 504 -52.41 35.44 -35.50
N ASP A 505 -53.26 35.23 -34.50
CA ASP A 505 -53.36 36.11 -33.32
C ASP A 505 -52.15 35.94 -32.38
N ALA A 506 -51.79 37.02 -31.67
CA ALA A 506 -50.54 37.09 -30.89
C ALA A 506 -50.71 36.62 -29.43
N THR A 507 -49.67 36.00 -28.89
CA THR A 507 -49.58 35.47 -27.53
C THR A 507 -49.39 36.58 -26.49
N LYS A 508 -50.03 36.46 -25.33
CA LYS A 508 -49.94 37.44 -24.22
C LYS A 508 -49.90 36.75 -22.86
N ILE A 509 -49.02 37.20 -21.96
CA ILE A 509 -49.05 36.79 -20.55
C ILE A 509 -50.25 37.44 -19.86
N THR A 510 -51.12 36.64 -19.27
CA THR A 510 -52.34 37.07 -18.56
C THR A 510 -52.15 37.10 -17.04
N LEU A 511 -51.24 36.28 -16.50
CA LEU A 511 -50.81 36.33 -15.10
C LEU A 511 -49.30 36.15 -15.03
N ALA A 512 -48.59 37.11 -14.44
CA ALA A 512 -47.13 37.11 -14.29
C ALA A 512 -46.71 36.60 -12.91
N PRO A 513 -45.52 36.00 -12.78
CA PRO A 513 -45.01 35.53 -11.50
C PRO A 513 -44.67 36.69 -10.54
N SER A 514 -44.72 36.41 -9.25
CA SER A 514 -44.40 37.35 -8.17
C SER A 514 -43.13 36.93 -7.43
N ASN A 515 -42.42 37.91 -6.85
CA ASN A 515 -41.22 37.63 -6.05
C ASN A 515 -41.56 36.79 -4.81
N ALA A 516 -40.64 35.93 -4.38
CA ALA A 516 -40.82 35.04 -3.23
C ALA A 516 -39.54 34.89 -2.39
N ASP A 517 -39.71 34.65 -1.09
CA ASP A 517 -38.65 34.37 -0.11
C ASP A 517 -39.00 33.08 0.65
N ILE A 518 -38.13 32.07 0.66
CA ILE A 518 -38.34 30.80 1.38
C ILE A 518 -37.07 30.34 2.13
N ASN A 519 -37.20 29.36 3.03
CA ASN A 519 -36.06 28.69 3.65
C ASN A 519 -35.60 27.48 2.82
N GLN A 520 -34.32 27.10 2.95
CA GLN A 520 -33.77 25.93 2.28
C GLN A 520 -34.56 24.66 2.66
N GLY A 521 -34.96 23.88 1.66
CA GLY A 521 -35.79 22.68 1.82
C GLY A 521 -37.30 22.92 1.72
N GLU A 522 -37.78 24.17 1.71
CA GLU A 522 -39.19 24.48 1.46
C GLU A 522 -39.53 24.42 -0.04
N ASN A 523 -40.81 24.25 -0.34
CA ASN A 523 -41.34 24.27 -1.71
C ASN A 523 -41.97 25.63 -2.02
N VAL A 524 -41.87 26.09 -3.27
CA VAL A 524 -42.52 27.33 -3.73
C VAL A 524 -43.10 27.17 -5.13
N THR A 525 -44.25 27.80 -5.39
CA THR A 525 -44.87 27.83 -6.72
C THR A 525 -44.82 29.24 -7.30
N LEU A 526 -44.26 29.39 -8.51
CA LEU A 526 -44.28 30.62 -9.30
C LEU A 526 -45.35 30.53 -10.39
N GLN A 527 -46.31 31.45 -10.37
CA GLN A 527 -47.47 31.40 -11.27
C GLN A 527 -47.21 32.07 -12.61
N CYS A 528 -47.68 31.48 -13.71
CA CYS A 528 -47.58 32.05 -15.05
C CYS A 528 -48.66 31.56 -16.01
N HIS A 529 -49.55 32.45 -16.44
CA HIS A 529 -50.65 32.13 -17.35
C HIS A 529 -50.60 32.98 -18.63
N ALA A 530 -51.14 32.48 -19.75
CA ALA A 530 -51.14 33.18 -21.04
C ALA A 530 -52.40 32.96 -21.89
N SER A 531 -52.58 33.79 -22.92
CA SER A 531 -53.58 33.63 -23.99
C SER A 531 -52.91 33.63 -25.37
N HIS A 532 -53.50 32.91 -26.33
CA HIS A 532 -52.96 32.70 -27.69
C HIS A 532 -54.08 32.42 -28.72
N ASP A 533 -53.71 32.27 -30.00
CA ASP A 533 -54.61 31.79 -31.05
C ASP A 533 -54.97 30.31 -30.81
N PRO A 534 -56.26 29.93 -30.75
CA PRO A 534 -56.71 28.58 -30.37
C PRO A 534 -56.37 27.50 -31.41
N THR A 535 -55.88 27.88 -32.60
CA THR A 535 -55.42 26.94 -33.63
C THR A 535 -53.93 26.59 -33.50
N MET A 536 -53.26 27.12 -32.48
CA MET A 536 -51.82 26.95 -32.24
C MET A 536 -51.60 26.34 -30.87
N ASP A 537 -50.64 25.41 -30.77
CA ASP A 537 -50.24 24.83 -29.49
C ASP A 537 -49.47 25.87 -28.67
N LEU A 538 -49.82 25.99 -27.39
CA LEU A 538 -49.12 26.86 -26.44
C LEU A 538 -48.18 26.06 -25.55
N THR A 539 -46.93 26.51 -25.44
CA THR A 539 -45.93 25.91 -24.55
C THR A 539 -45.41 26.94 -23.56
N PHE A 540 -45.06 26.47 -22.36
CA PHE A 540 -44.43 27.29 -21.33
C PHE A 540 -43.03 26.78 -21.07
N THR A 541 -42.08 27.71 -21.01
CA THR A 541 -40.71 27.45 -20.59
C THR A 541 -40.33 28.37 -19.44
N TRP A 542 -39.48 27.88 -18.56
CA TRP A 542 -38.93 28.66 -17.46
C TRP A 542 -37.42 28.73 -17.58
N ALA A 543 -36.85 29.88 -17.22
CA ALA A 543 -35.42 30.09 -17.16
C ALA A 543 -35.01 30.69 -15.80
N LEU A 544 -33.93 30.20 -15.21
CA LEU A 544 -33.27 30.78 -14.04
C LEU A 544 -32.05 31.56 -14.49
N ASN A 545 -32.02 32.88 -14.22
CA ASN A 545 -30.94 33.79 -14.60
C ASN A 545 -30.58 33.71 -16.11
N GLY A 546 -31.57 33.43 -16.96
CA GLY A 546 -31.41 33.30 -18.41
C GLY A 546 -31.08 31.89 -18.90
N VAL A 547 -30.90 30.91 -18.01
CA VAL A 547 -30.68 29.49 -18.38
C VAL A 547 -31.98 28.72 -18.29
N LEU A 548 -32.38 28.05 -19.37
CA LEU A 548 -33.59 27.22 -19.42
C LEU A 548 -33.54 26.11 -18.38
N LEU A 549 -34.64 25.91 -17.67
CA LEU A 549 -34.83 24.83 -16.70
C LEU A 549 -35.31 23.57 -17.41
N ASP A 550 -34.73 22.44 -17.04
CA ASP A 550 -35.26 21.13 -17.39
C ASP A 550 -36.39 20.79 -16.42
N LEU A 551 -37.62 20.69 -16.96
CA LEU A 551 -38.83 20.34 -16.20
C LEU A 551 -39.24 18.88 -16.44
N GLU A 552 -38.51 18.15 -17.28
CA GLU A 552 -38.80 16.77 -17.65
C GLU A 552 -38.03 15.76 -16.79
N ASP A 553 -36.97 16.18 -16.11
CA ASP A 553 -36.25 15.37 -15.13
C ASP A 553 -37.14 15.04 -13.91
N PRO A 554 -37.61 13.79 -13.76
CA PRO A 554 -38.47 13.43 -12.64
C PRO A 554 -37.70 13.38 -11.32
N ALA A 555 -36.37 13.38 -11.34
CA ALA A 555 -35.52 13.49 -10.16
C ALA A 555 -35.07 14.94 -9.87
N GLY A 556 -35.38 15.87 -10.78
CA GLY A 556 -35.03 17.28 -10.69
C GLY A 556 -35.89 18.05 -9.68
N PRO A 557 -35.45 19.25 -9.22
CA PRO A 557 -36.16 20.04 -8.22
C PRO A 557 -37.28 20.92 -8.83
N TYR A 558 -37.44 20.92 -10.15
CA TYR A 558 -38.36 21.78 -10.88
C TYR A 558 -39.47 20.95 -11.51
N HIS A 559 -40.72 21.28 -11.23
CA HIS A 559 -41.87 20.55 -11.76
C HIS A 559 -42.94 21.49 -12.28
N ARG A 560 -43.60 21.08 -13.35
CA ARG A 560 -44.79 21.78 -13.85
C ARG A 560 -45.99 21.44 -12.97
N VAL A 561 -46.78 22.45 -12.62
CA VAL A 561 -48.08 22.21 -11.97
C VAL A 561 -49.09 21.83 -13.04
N GLU A 562 -49.75 20.67 -12.89
CA GLU A 562 -50.78 20.21 -13.82
C GLU A 562 -51.97 21.17 -13.82
N GLY A 563 -52.41 21.59 -15.01
CA GLY A 563 -53.45 22.59 -15.19
C GLY A 563 -54.00 22.63 -16.61
N LYS A 564 -54.83 23.64 -16.91
CA LYS A 564 -55.29 23.91 -18.28
C LYS A 564 -54.11 24.30 -19.18
N GLU A 565 -54.27 24.15 -20.48
CA GLU A 565 -53.23 24.50 -21.48
C GLU A 565 -52.70 25.94 -21.36
N THR A 566 -53.51 26.86 -20.83
CA THR A 566 -53.15 28.27 -20.58
C THR A 566 -52.39 28.52 -19.27
N ILE A 567 -52.07 27.47 -18.50
CA ILE A 567 -51.41 27.53 -17.20
C ILE A 567 -50.02 26.88 -17.30
N GLY A 568 -49.01 27.65 -16.89
CA GLY A 568 -47.59 27.30 -16.94
C GLY A 568 -46.88 27.45 -15.61
N ASP A 569 -47.57 27.20 -14.50
CA ASP A 569 -47.03 27.37 -13.14
C ASP A 569 -45.85 26.42 -12.86
N LEU A 570 -44.82 26.94 -12.20
CA LEU A 570 -43.59 26.24 -11.82
C LEU A 570 -43.59 25.95 -10.32
N LEU A 571 -43.53 24.68 -9.94
CA LEU A 571 -43.24 24.22 -8.58
C LEU A 571 -41.75 23.94 -8.43
N ILE A 572 -41.13 24.52 -7.40
CA ILE A 572 -39.76 24.24 -6.99
C ILE A 572 -39.83 23.44 -5.69
N VAL A 573 -39.32 22.21 -5.71
CA VAL A 573 -39.34 21.29 -4.57
C VAL A 573 -37.99 21.32 -3.86
N SER A 574 -38.01 21.35 -2.52
CA SER A 574 -36.83 21.32 -1.66
C SER A 574 -35.77 22.35 -2.08
N GLY A 575 -36.16 23.63 -2.02
CA GLY A 575 -35.35 24.75 -2.51
C GLY A 575 -33.92 24.73 -1.97
N GLN A 576 -32.94 24.77 -2.85
CA GLN A 576 -31.51 24.87 -2.51
C GLN A 576 -31.02 26.30 -2.74
N LEU A 577 -29.94 26.71 -2.08
CA LEU A 577 -29.38 28.06 -2.23
C LEU A 577 -29.04 28.41 -3.69
N SER A 578 -28.63 27.41 -4.48
CA SER A 578 -28.37 27.53 -5.92
C SER A 578 -29.61 27.88 -6.75
N HIS A 579 -30.82 27.65 -6.24
CA HIS A 579 -32.07 28.02 -6.91
C HIS A 579 -32.44 29.50 -6.69
N THR A 580 -31.62 30.28 -5.96
CA THR A 580 -31.82 31.74 -5.82
C THR A 580 -31.53 32.45 -7.15
N GLY A 581 -32.43 33.31 -7.59
CA GLY A 581 -32.23 34.09 -8.81
C GLY A 581 -33.49 34.67 -9.41
N THR A 582 -33.37 35.13 -10.65
CA THR A 582 -34.50 35.68 -11.43
C THR A 582 -35.05 34.59 -12.34
N TYR A 583 -36.29 34.18 -12.07
CA TYR A 583 -37.04 33.24 -12.86
C TYR A 583 -37.82 33.99 -13.94
N SER A 584 -37.74 33.52 -15.18
CA SER A 584 -38.47 34.08 -16.32
C SER A 584 -39.34 33.01 -16.95
N CYS A 585 -40.64 33.24 -16.94
CA CYS A 585 -41.61 32.44 -17.66
C CYS A 585 -41.75 32.96 -19.09
N THR A 586 -41.71 32.07 -20.07
CA THR A 586 -41.97 32.39 -21.47
C THR A 586 -43.08 31.49 -22.00
N ALA A 587 -44.20 32.10 -22.40
CA ALA A 587 -45.28 31.43 -23.11
C ALA A 587 -45.02 31.58 -24.62
N GLN A 588 -44.94 30.46 -25.33
CA GLN A 588 -44.49 30.40 -26.71
C GLN A 588 -45.41 29.55 -27.58
N THR A 589 -45.75 30.08 -28.74
CA THR A 589 -46.36 29.33 -29.84
C THR A 589 -45.32 29.12 -30.94
N VAL A 590 -45.70 28.43 -32.02
CA VAL A 590 -44.85 28.29 -33.21
C VAL A 590 -44.59 29.62 -33.94
N VAL A 591 -45.29 30.71 -33.60
CA VAL A 591 -45.20 31.99 -34.32
C VAL A 591 -44.69 33.19 -33.51
N ASP A 592 -44.85 33.15 -32.19
CA ASP A 592 -44.44 34.23 -31.29
C ASP A 592 -44.28 33.76 -29.84
N SER A 593 -43.79 34.66 -28.99
CA SER A 593 -43.67 34.42 -27.56
C SER A 593 -43.91 35.70 -26.74
N ALA A 594 -44.33 35.50 -25.49
CA ALA A 594 -44.44 36.55 -24.48
C ALA A 594 -43.78 36.06 -23.19
N SER A 595 -43.15 36.95 -22.43
CA SER A 595 -42.41 36.58 -21.21
C SER A 595 -42.65 37.54 -20.05
N ALA A 596 -42.46 37.03 -18.82
CA ALA A 596 -42.51 37.79 -17.58
C ALA A 596 -41.57 37.17 -16.53
N SER A 597 -41.11 37.94 -15.56
CA SER A 597 -40.06 37.50 -14.61
C SER A 597 -40.34 37.86 -13.16
N ALA A 598 -39.80 37.07 -12.23
CA ALA A 598 -39.84 37.27 -10.78
C ALA A 598 -38.54 36.83 -10.10
N LYS A 599 -38.24 37.36 -8.92
CA LYS A 599 -37.05 37.01 -8.13
C LYS A 599 -37.40 36.08 -6.97
N LEU A 600 -36.65 34.98 -6.83
CA LEU A 600 -36.71 34.05 -5.70
C LEU A 600 -35.44 34.17 -4.86
N VAL A 601 -35.58 34.27 -3.54
CA VAL A 601 -34.46 34.24 -2.58
C VAL A 601 -34.65 33.10 -1.59
N ILE A 602 -33.63 32.26 -1.42
CA ILE A 602 -33.64 31.12 -0.50
C ILE A 602 -32.65 31.39 0.63
N ARG A 603 -33.09 31.24 1.88
CA ARG A 603 -32.27 31.43 3.08
C ARG A 603 -31.75 30.08 3.59
N GLY A 604 -30.48 29.99 3.99
CA GLY A 604 -29.87 28.74 4.46
C GLY A 604 -28.91 28.91 5.65
N PRO A 605 -28.38 27.80 6.21
CA PRO A 605 -27.29 27.84 7.18
C PRO A 605 -26.06 28.55 6.59
N PRO A 606 -25.16 29.14 7.41
CA PRO A 606 -24.04 29.91 6.89
C PRO A 606 -23.02 29.06 6.12
N GLY A 607 -22.23 29.67 5.24
CA GLY A 607 -21.08 29.05 4.60
C GLY A 607 -19.88 28.90 5.55
N PRO A 608 -18.88 28.08 5.16
CA PRO A 608 -17.72 27.80 6.00
C PRO A 608 -16.90 29.08 6.27
N PRO A 609 -16.47 29.31 7.53
CA PRO A 609 -15.54 30.40 7.85
C PRO A 609 -14.20 30.24 7.13
N GLY A 610 -13.58 31.35 6.76
CA GLY A 610 -12.31 31.39 6.01
C GLY A 610 -11.12 31.75 6.89
N GLY A 611 -9.91 31.68 6.32
CA GLY A 611 -8.72 32.31 6.90
C GLY A 611 -8.35 31.86 8.32
N LEU A 612 -8.66 30.62 8.70
CA LEU A 612 -8.38 30.11 10.04
C LEU A 612 -6.88 30.08 10.32
N VAL A 613 -6.45 30.82 11.33
CA VAL A 613 -5.05 30.91 11.79
C VAL A 613 -4.96 30.73 13.30
N VAL A 614 -3.90 30.05 13.74
CA VAL A 614 -3.58 29.88 15.16
C VAL A 614 -2.58 30.96 15.58
N LYS A 615 -2.85 31.62 16.71
CA LYS A 615 -2.01 32.63 17.36
C LYS A 615 -1.88 32.32 18.85
N ASN A 616 -0.90 32.95 19.51
CA ASN A 616 -0.75 32.93 20.99
C ASN A 616 -0.84 31.52 21.60
N VAL A 617 -0.02 30.61 21.08
CA VAL A 617 0.03 29.21 21.53
C VAL A 617 0.69 29.15 22.90
N ALA A 618 -0.05 28.71 23.92
CA ALA A 618 0.41 28.52 25.29
C ALA A 618 0.49 27.02 25.65
N GLU A 619 0.72 26.70 26.91
CA GLU A 619 0.83 25.31 27.41
C GLU A 619 -0.51 24.56 27.32
N THR A 620 -1.61 25.22 27.65
CA THR A 620 -2.95 24.60 27.71
C THR A 620 -4.01 25.35 26.92
N SER A 621 -3.61 26.33 26.10
CA SER A 621 -4.54 27.15 25.32
C SER A 621 -3.95 27.66 24.02
N VAL A 622 -4.78 27.95 23.03
CA VAL A 622 -4.41 28.66 21.79
C VAL A 622 -5.45 29.71 21.46
N GLU A 623 -5.07 30.79 20.78
CA GLU A 623 -6.02 31.75 20.20
C GLU A 623 -6.24 31.41 18.72
N LEU A 624 -7.49 31.22 18.31
CA LEU A 624 -7.85 31.04 16.91
C LEU A 624 -8.41 32.35 16.37
N ARG A 625 -8.05 32.69 15.13
CA ARG A 625 -8.67 33.77 14.36
C ARG A 625 -9.14 33.28 13.01
N TRP A 626 -10.26 33.80 12.53
CA TRP A 626 -10.86 33.43 11.23
C TRP A 626 -11.58 34.63 10.61
N SER A 627 -11.89 34.52 9.32
CA SER A 627 -12.76 35.45 8.61
C SER A 627 -14.19 34.91 8.54
N ARG A 628 -15.16 35.83 8.57
CA ARG A 628 -16.59 35.51 8.48
C ARG A 628 -16.91 34.76 7.17
N GLY A 629 -17.73 33.71 7.25
CA GLY A 629 -18.30 33.02 6.09
C GLY A 629 -19.47 33.79 5.49
N TYR A 630 -19.94 33.39 4.31
CA TYR A 630 -21.15 33.97 3.72
C TYR A 630 -22.39 33.57 4.56
N ASP A 631 -23.30 34.50 4.81
CA ASP A 631 -24.43 34.28 5.73
C ASP A 631 -25.62 33.56 5.08
N ASN A 632 -25.57 33.30 3.76
CA ASN A 632 -26.63 32.63 3.01
C ASN A 632 -28.02 33.26 3.25
N HIS A 633 -28.06 34.60 3.25
CA HIS A 633 -29.28 35.40 3.43
C HIS A 633 -29.96 35.24 4.81
N SER A 634 -29.24 34.73 5.82
CA SER A 634 -29.67 34.65 7.22
C SER A 634 -28.48 34.90 8.17
N PRO A 635 -28.49 35.98 8.99
CA PRO A 635 -27.32 36.41 9.74
C PRO A 635 -26.69 35.32 10.61
N ILE A 636 -25.35 35.20 10.57
CA ILE A 636 -24.58 34.30 11.44
C ILE A 636 -24.83 34.68 12.90
N GLY A 637 -25.28 33.72 13.71
CA GLY A 637 -25.60 33.89 15.12
C GLY A 637 -24.46 33.50 16.06
N LYS A 638 -23.74 32.40 15.78
CA LYS A 638 -22.63 31.91 16.62
C LYS A 638 -21.58 31.10 15.86
N TYR A 639 -20.45 30.83 16.51
CA TYR A 639 -19.42 29.89 16.05
C TYR A 639 -19.20 28.73 17.03
N VAL A 640 -18.80 27.58 16.50
CA VAL A 640 -18.39 26.39 17.25
C VAL A 640 -16.99 25.99 16.78
N ILE A 641 -16.06 25.78 17.73
CA ILE A 641 -14.70 25.33 17.42
C ILE A 641 -14.59 23.83 17.67
N MET A 642 -14.16 23.11 16.65
CA MET A 642 -13.82 21.69 16.71
C MET A 642 -12.31 21.52 16.76
N GLY A 643 -11.82 20.47 17.43
CA GLY A 643 -10.39 20.14 17.47
C GLY A 643 -10.14 18.65 17.57
N ARG A 644 -8.94 18.24 17.19
CA ARG A 644 -8.45 16.86 17.26
C ARG A 644 -6.97 16.80 17.60
N SER A 645 -6.52 15.68 18.16
CA SER A 645 -5.12 15.40 18.52
C SER A 645 -4.82 13.90 18.36
N PRO A 646 -3.56 13.43 18.48
CA PRO A 646 -3.24 12.01 18.44
C PRO A 646 -4.00 11.15 19.47
N LEU A 647 -4.39 11.72 20.62
CA LEU A 647 -5.21 11.04 21.64
C LEU A 647 -6.72 11.17 21.41
N LEU A 648 -7.13 12.17 20.62
CA LEU A 648 -8.50 12.48 20.26
C LEU A 648 -8.61 12.54 18.73
N PRO A 649 -8.56 11.39 18.03
CA PRO A 649 -8.44 11.37 16.57
C PRO A 649 -9.70 11.88 15.84
N SER A 650 -10.86 11.82 16.48
CA SER A 650 -12.12 12.37 15.97
C SER A 650 -12.26 13.85 16.34
N TRP A 651 -12.84 14.64 15.43
CA TRP A 651 -13.21 16.03 15.70
C TRP A 651 -14.19 16.13 16.87
N ARG A 652 -13.85 16.92 17.88
CA ARG A 652 -14.72 17.19 19.04
C ARG A 652 -14.83 18.69 19.30
N VAL A 653 -15.96 19.10 19.86
CA VAL A 653 -16.15 20.49 20.31
C VAL A 653 -15.13 20.79 21.40
N MET A 654 -14.35 21.85 21.18
CA MET A 654 -13.32 22.27 22.13
C MET A 654 -13.90 23.25 23.15
N MET A 655 -13.35 23.24 24.37
CA MET A 655 -13.68 24.25 25.36
C MET A 655 -13.06 25.59 24.96
N THR A 656 -13.84 26.66 25.05
CA THR A 656 -13.47 28.00 24.59
C THR A 656 -13.77 29.06 25.64
N GLU A 657 -13.01 30.15 25.59
CA GLU A 657 -13.23 31.36 26.36
C GLU A 657 -13.40 32.54 25.38
N PRO A 658 -14.60 33.16 25.31
CA PRO A 658 -15.85 32.79 25.98
C PRO A 658 -16.45 31.47 25.44
N GLN A 659 -17.26 30.77 26.24
CA GLN A 659 -17.87 29.48 25.86
C GLN A 659 -18.88 29.63 24.70
N ASN A 660 -19.57 30.76 24.62
CA ASN A 660 -20.48 31.10 23.53
C ASN A 660 -19.81 32.16 22.64
N ILE A 661 -19.46 31.77 21.42
CA ILE A 661 -18.80 32.65 20.47
C ILE A 661 -19.87 33.29 19.59
N GLU A 662 -20.08 34.60 19.73
CA GLU A 662 -21.09 35.35 18.96
C GLU A 662 -20.75 35.42 17.46
N GLY A 663 -21.76 35.60 16.61
CA GLY A 663 -21.62 35.59 15.15
C GLY A 663 -20.89 36.78 14.52
N ASN A 664 -20.52 37.79 15.33
CA ASN A 664 -19.63 38.90 14.96
C ASN A 664 -18.18 38.68 15.43
N ALA A 665 -17.89 37.59 16.15
CA ALA A 665 -16.55 37.30 16.64
C ALA A 665 -15.65 36.81 15.51
N GLU A 666 -14.42 37.34 15.48
CA GLU A 666 -13.36 36.95 14.53
C GLU A 666 -12.27 36.12 15.18
N SER A 667 -12.38 35.88 16.49
CA SER A 667 -11.41 35.14 17.28
C SER A 667 -12.02 34.53 18.52
N ALA A 668 -11.47 33.41 18.98
CA ALA A 668 -11.74 32.86 20.30
C ALA A 668 -10.54 32.08 20.83
N ARG A 669 -10.44 31.98 22.15
CA ARG A 669 -9.38 31.22 22.82
C ARG A 669 -9.88 29.81 23.11
N VAL A 670 -9.18 28.80 22.63
CA VAL A 670 -9.39 27.40 23.00
C VAL A 670 -8.57 27.09 24.24
N VAL A 671 -9.17 26.45 25.24
CA VAL A 671 -8.57 26.16 26.56
C VAL A 671 -8.63 24.67 26.90
N SER A 672 -8.02 24.29 28.02
CA SER A 672 -7.97 22.90 28.52
C SER A 672 -7.29 21.91 27.56
N LEU A 673 -6.29 22.39 26.82
CA LEU A 673 -5.43 21.56 25.97
C LEU A 673 -4.34 20.87 26.80
N LEU A 674 -3.83 19.74 26.30
CA LEU A 674 -2.67 19.08 26.91
C LEU A 674 -1.37 19.80 26.52
N PRO A 675 -0.42 20.01 27.45
CA PRO A 675 0.90 20.54 27.13
C PRO A 675 1.71 19.62 26.23
N TRP A 676 2.53 20.20 25.37
CA TRP A 676 3.41 19.49 24.44
C TRP A 676 2.69 18.46 23.54
N MET A 677 1.46 18.78 23.12
CA MET A 677 0.60 17.94 22.31
C MET A 677 0.23 18.64 21.00
N ASP A 678 0.13 17.86 19.92
CA ASP A 678 -0.25 18.36 18.60
C ASP A 678 -1.77 18.44 18.46
N TYR A 679 -2.27 19.57 17.96
CA TYR A 679 -3.69 19.82 17.70
C TYR A 679 -3.94 20.39 16.31
N GLU A 680 -5.11 20.08 15.78
CA GLU A 680 -5.72 20.74 14.61
C GLU A 680 -7.11 21.24 14.97
N PHE A 681 -7.53 22.35 14.35
CA PHE A 681 -8.80 23.01 14.64
C PHE A 681 -9.63 23.29 13.39
N GLN A 682 -10.96 23.33 13.55
CA GLN A 682 -11.94 23.78 12.55
C GLN A 682 -12.96 24.71 13.22
N VAL A 683 -13.51 25.66 12.47
CA VAL A 683 -14.54 26.58 12.95
C VAL A 683 -15.81 26.38 12.12
N ILE A 684 -16.96 26.24 12.79
CA ILE A 684 -18.27 26.08 12.17
C ILE A 684 -19.13 27.29 12.54
N ALA A 685 -19.76 27.92 11.55
CA ALA A 685 -20.71 29.00 11.75
C ALA A 685 -22.14 28.45 11.85
N SER A 686 -22.99 29.04 12.70
CA SER A 686 -24.40 28.67 12.82
C SER A 686 -25.31 29.91 12.85
N ASN A 687 -26.49 29.82 12.25
CA ASN A 687 -27.57 30.81 12.36
C ASN A 687 -28.87 30.15 12.86
N ILE A 688 -30.00 30.85 12.80
CA ILE A 688 -31.31 30.33 13.22
C ILE A 688 -31.79 29.14 12.38
N LEU A 689 -31.23 28.91 11.19
CA LEU A 689 -31.60 27.83 10.28
C LEU A 689 -30.73 26.57 10.47
N GLY A 690 -29.60 26.68 11.17
CA GLY A 690 -28.74 25.54 11.49
C GLY A 690 -27.25 25.87 11.49
N SER A 691 -26.44 24.81 11.57
CA SER A 691 -24.98 24.88 11.44
C SER A 691 -24.57 24.68 9.99
N GLY A 692 -23.59 25.48 9.55
CA GLY A 692 -22.96 25.38 8.25
C GLY A 692 -21.86 24.32 8.18
N GLU A 693 -21.15 24.30 7.05
CA GLU A 693 -19.98 23.45 6.86
C GLU A 693 -18.77 23.93 7.68
N PRO A 694 -17.87 23.02 8.12
CA PRO A 694 -16.63 23.40 8.79
C PRO A 694 -15.67 24.17 7.90
N SER A 695 -14.87 25.06 8.49
CA SER A 695 -13.72 25.66 7.82
C SER A 695 -12.70 24.59 7.39
N MET A 696 -11.78 24.96 6.48
CA MET A 696 -10.55 24.18 6.30
C MET A 696 -9.83 24.02 7.65
N SER A 697 -9.22 22.86 7.87
CA SER A 697 -8.47 22.57 9.09
C SER A 697 -7.28 23.52 9.23
N SER A 698 -6.98 23.94 10.46
CA SER A 698 -5.75 24.66 10.76
C SER A 698 -4.52 23.79 10.47
N GLN A 699 -3.35 24.42 10.35
CA GLN A 699 -2.09 23.68 10.45
C GLN A 699 -2.00 22.97 11.81
N THR A 700 -1.33 21.82 11.84
CA THR A 700 -1.01 21.10 13.07
C THR A 700 -0.09 21.97 13.93
N ILE A 701 -0.51 22.24 15.17
CA ILE A 701 0.24 23.08 16.11
C ILE A 701 0.52 22.31 17.40
N ARG A 702 1.74 22.46 17.93
CA ARG A 702 2.12 21.90 19.23
C ARG A 702 1.99 22.95 20.33
N THR A 703 1.27 22.62 21.40
CA THR A 703 1.22 23.44 22.63
C THR A 703 2.58 23.55 23.30
N GLN A 704 2.79 24.61 24.10
CA GLN A 704 4.06 24.80 24.80
C GLN A 704 4.32 23.70 25.85
N GLN A 705 5.59 23.52 26.20
CA GLN A 705 6.00 22.58 27.25
C GLN A 705 5.64 23.12 28.64
N ALA A 706 5.18 22.24 29.53
CA ALA A 706 4.93 22.50 30.95
C ALA A 706 5.64 21.45 31.82
N ALA A 707 5.80 21.68 33.13
CA ALA A 707 6.30 20.63 34.03
C ALA A 707 5.31 19.44 34.10
N PRO A 708 5.77 18.20 34.39
CA PRO A 708 4.86 17.08 34.59
C PRO A 708 3.90 17.36 35.76
N THR A 709 2.60 17.16 35.55
CA THR A 709 1.57 17.48 36.56
C THR A 709 1.11 16.27 37.36
N VAL A 710 1.50 15.06 36.94
CA VAL A 710 1.11 13.78 37.55
C VAL A 710 2.35 13.04 38.05
N ALA A 711 2.24 12.35 39.18
CA ALA A 711 3.31 11.54 39.74
C ALA A 711 3.39 10.15 39.09
N PRO A 712 4.58 9.53 38.96
CA PRO A 712 4.71 8.15 38.48
C PRO A 712 4.00 7.14 39.40
N SER A 713 3.47 6.07 38.80
CA SER A 713 2.72 5.01 39.50
C SER A 713 3.51 3.69 39.59
N GLY A 714 2.96 2.68 40.28
CA GLY A 714 3.57 1.34 40.35
C GLY A 714 4.86 1.25 41.16
N LEU A 715 5.09 2.18 42.09
CA LEU A 715 6.30 2.21 42.91
C LEU A 715 6.40 0.99 43.84
N GLY A 716 7.49 0.24 43.74
CA GLY A 716 7.76 -0.96 44.53
C GLY A 716 9.24 -1.33 44.50
N GLY A 717 9.57 -2.59 44.83
CA GLY A 717 10.95 -3.07 44.86
C GLY A 717 11.18 -4.15 45.91
N GLY A 718 12.34 -4.80 45.86
CA GLY A 718 12.76 -5.84 46.81
C GLY A 718 13.54 -6.98 46.17
N GLY A 719 14.54 -7.50 46.90
CA GLY A 719 15.45 -8.53 46.39
C GLY A 719 16.47 -7.99 45.38
N GLY A 720 17.54 -8.76 45.12
CA GLY A 720 18.72 -8.36 44.35
C GLY A 720 19.93 -9.19 44.76
N ASP A 721 21.14 -8.78 44.35
CA ASP A 721 22.38 -9.40 44.84
C ASP A 721 22.72 -8.88 46.26
N ARG A 722 23.69 -9.55 46.91
CA ARG A 722 24.17 -9.15 48.24
C ARG A 722 24.53 -7.66 48.26
N HIS A 723 24.09 -6.96 49.29
CA HIS A 723 24.32 -5.51 49.46
C HIS A 723 23.63 -4.62 48.40
N GLU A 724 22.52 -5.07 47.83
CA GLU A 724 21.72 -4.28 46.89
C GLU A 724 20.29 -3.99 47.37
N LEU A 725 19.74 -2.89 46.85
CA LEU A 725 18.34 -2.51 46.93
C LEU A 725 17.83 -2.22 45.51
N ILE A 726 16.83 -2.98 45.06
CA ILE A 726 16.14 -2.74 43.78
C ILE A 726 14.85 -1.96 44.03
N ILE A 727 14.67 -0.86 43.30
CA ILE A 727 13.46 -0.02 43.33
C ILE A 727 12.86 0.02 41.93
N THR A 728 11.54 -0.17 41.80
CA THR A 728 10.84 -0.27 40.51
C THR A 728 9.63 0.66 40.44
N TRP A 729 9.25 1.11 39.25
CA TRP A 729 8.06 1.93 38.97
C TRP A 729 7.54 1.71 37.56
N THR A 730 6.32 2.17 37.27
CA THR A 730 5.73 2.12 35.93
C THR A 730 6.17 3.34 35.11
N PRO A 731 6.73 3.17 33.90
CA PRO A 731 7.06 4.29 33.01
C PRO A 731 5.83 5.15 32.69
N MET A 732 5.95 6.48 32.75
CA MET A 732 4.84 7.39 32.44
C MET A 732 4.62 7.52 30.93
N ALA A 733 3.34 7.42 30.54
CA ALA A 733 2.90 7.61 29.17
C ALA A 733 3.21 9.02 28.65
N ARG A 734 3.37 9.15 27.33
CA ARG A 734 3.91 10.34 26.67
C ARG A 734 3.09 11.59 26.92
N GLU A 735 1.78 11.44 27.04
CA GLU A 735 0.82 12.51 27.28
C GLU A 735 0.94 13.17 28.66
N TYR A 736 1.60 12.51 29.62
CA TYR A 736 1.86 13.06 30.96
C TYR A 736 3.27 13.62 31.12
N GLN A 737 4.10 13.53 30.07
CA GLN A 737 5.49 14.00 30.11
C GLN A 737 5.59 15.53 29.96
N ASN A 738 4.60 16.14 29.31
CA ASN A 738 4.40 17.59 29.15
C ASN A 738 5.58 18.38 28.54
N GLY A 739 6.65 17.75 28.08
CA GLY A 739 7.81 18.44 27.54
C GLY A 739 8.99 17.53 27.18
N ASP A 740 10.08 18.16 26.71
CA ASP A 740 11.31 17.47 26.32
C ASP A 740 12.27 17.30 27.51
N GLY A 741 13.22 16.37 27.40
CA GLY A 741 14.19 16.05 28.46
C GLY A 741 13.55 15.40 29.69
N PHE A 742 12.53 14.57 29.46
CA PHE A 742 11.79 13.88 30.50
C PHE A 742 12.64 12.81 31.23
N GLY A 743 12.48 12.71 32.55
CA GLY A 743 13.06 11.66 33.38
C GLY A 743 12.41 11.58 34.77
N TYR A 744 13.05 10.83 35.67
CA TYR A 744 12.58 10.63 37.04
C TYR A 744 13.60 11.07 38.09
N ILE A 745 13.11 11.51 39.25
CA ILE A 745 13.89 11.75 40.46
C ILE A 745 13.38 10.80 41.52
N LEU A 746 14.21 9.83 41.87
CA LEU A 746 13.93 8.82 42.89
C LEU A 746 14.56 9.26 44.20
N SER A 747 13.75 9.40 45.25
CA SER A 747 14.24 9.66 46.61
C SER A 747 14.02 8.42 47.47
N PHE A 748 15.06 7.94 48.15
CA PHE A 748 14.99 6.76 49.00
C PHE A 748 15.82 6.93 50.29
N ARG A 749 15.39 6.30 51.37
CA ARG A 749 16.10 6.31 52.66
C ARG A 749 15.84 5.04 53.45
N ARG A 750 16.78 4.67 54.32
CA ARG A 750 16.50 3.63 55.33
C ARG A 750 15.33 4.11 56.19
N GLN A 751 14.41 3.20 56.51
CA GLN A 751 13.24 3.53 57.32
C GLN A 751 13.66 4.19 58.64
N ASN A 752 12.95 5.27 59.02
CA ASN A 752 13.25 6.13 60.19
C ASN A 752 14.55 6.96 60.10
N SER A 753 15.28 6.93 58.98
CA SER A 753 16.40 7.86 58.76
C SER A 753 15.88 9.28 58.49
N PRO A 754 16.52 10.34 59.02
CA PRO A 754 16.12 11.72 58.71
C PRO A 754 16.48 12.15 57.28
N THR A 755 17.46 11.51 56.65
CA THR A 755 18.04 11.96 55.36
C THR A 755 17.56 11.13 54.17
N TRP A 756 17.07 11.79 53.11
CA TRP A 756 16.76 11.18 51.82
C TRP A 756 17.99 11.19 50.90
N MET A 757 18.27 10.06 50.26
CA MET A 757 19.17 9.98 49.11
C MET A 757 18.36 10.21 47.85
N GLU A 758 18.93 10.90 46.85
CA GLU A 758 18.24 11.19 45.59
C GLU A 758 19.06 10.71 44.39
N GLN A 759 18.37 10.12 43.43
CA GLN A 759 18.94 9.69 42.16
C GLN A 759 18.11 10.24 40.99
N ARG A 760 18.79 10.88 40.03
CA ARG A 760 18.18 11.25 38.74
C ARG A 760 18.31 10.11 37.75
N VAL A 761 17.21 9.78 37.08
CA VAL A 761 17.12 8.76 36.03
C VAL A 761 16.66 9.46 34.75
N SER A 762 17.54 9.59 33.76
CA SER A 762 17.28 10.36 32.53
C SER A 762 16.66 9.55 31.39
N ASN A 763 16.63 8.22 31.50
CA ASN A 763 15.99 7.37 30.50
C ASN A 763 14.48 7.27 30.77
N VAL A 764 13.67 7.75 29.82
CA VAL A 764 12.20 7.83 29.89
C VAL A 764 11.52 6.48 30.10
N GLU A 765 12.13 5.41 29.58
CA GLU A 765 11.60 4.04 29.63
C GLU A 765 12.08 3.26 30.86
N SER A 766 12.94 3.87 31.69
CA SER A 766 13.42 3.22 32.90
C SER A 766 12.26 2.92 33.85
N SER A 767 12.22 1.68 34.31
CA SER A 767 11.24 1.16 35.28
C SER A 767 11.91 0.58 36.53
N ARG A 768 13.25 0.70 36.63
CA ARG A 768 14.07 0.09 37.69
C ARG A 768 15.31 0.92 37.99
N TYR A 769 15.69 0.98 39.26
CA TYR A 769 16.97 1.47 39.76
C TYR A 769 17.57 0.47 40.77
N VAL A 770 18.89 0.32 40.76
CA VAL A 770 19.63 -0.56 41.68
C VAL A 770 20.60 0.28 42.50
N TYR A 771 20.47 0.22 43.82
CA TYR A 771 21.38 0.86 44.76
C TYR A 771 22.24 -0.20 45.45
N SER A 772 23.54 -0.19 45.18
CA SER A 772 24.51 -1.14 45.74
C SER A 772 25.43 -0.43 46.72
N ASN A 773 25.50 -0.91 47.97
CA ASN A 773 26.35 -0.34 49.02
C ASN A 773 26.73 -1.40 50.05
N GLN A 774 28.03 -1.62 50.25
CA GLN A 774 28.59 -2.63 51.16
C GLN A 774 28.11 -2.51 52.62
N SER A 775 27.63 -1.33 53.03
CA SER A 775 27.07 -1.11 54.38
C SER A 775 25.59 -1.47 54.50
N LEU A 776 24.94 -1.95 53.42
CA LEU A 776 23.54 -2.36 53.45
C LEU A 776 23.38 -3.63 54.26
N SER A 777 22.62 -3.52 55.36
CA SER A 777 22.19 -4.68 56.13
C SER A 777 21.21 -5.53 55.31
N PRO A 778 21.24 -6.87 55.45
CA PRO A 778 20.30 -7.76 54.78
C PRO A 778 18.86 -7.49 55.20
N TYR A 779 17.93 -7.59 54.25
CA TYR A 779 16.48 -7.48 54.48
C TYR A 779 16.07 -6.24 55.31
N CYS A 780 16.70 -5.10 55.03
CA CYS A 780 16.48 -3.85 55.76
C CYS A 780 15.42 -3.00 55.05
N PRO A 781 14.43 -2.42 55.76
CA PRO A 781 13.37 -1.62 55.14
C PRO A 781 13.85 -0.22 54.73
N PHE A 782 13.40 0.20 53.55
CA PHE A 782 13.62 1.50 52.94
C PHE A 782 12.29 2.16 52.56
N GLU A 783 12.18 3.45 52.82
CA GLU A 783 11.10 4.29 52.31
C GLU A 783 11.53 4.88 50.97
N VAL A 784 10.67 4.78 49.96
CA VAL A 784 10.94 5.26 48.59
C VAL A 784 9.79 6.14 48.09
N LYS A 785 10.11 7.20 47.36
CA LYS A 785 9.15 8.05 46.63
C LYS A 785 9.78 8.51 45.31
N ILE A 786 8.97 8.74 44.29
CA ILE A 786 9.44 9.12 42.96
C ILE A 786 8.64 10.29 42.40
N LYS A 787 9.29 11.21 41.69
CA LYS A 787 8.64 12.25 40.88
C LYS A 787 9.21 12.26 39.48
N ALA A 788 8.45 12.79 38.52
CA ALA A 788 8.96 13.02 37.18
C ALA A 788 9.53 14.44 37.03
N TYR A 789 10.38 14.65 36.04
CA TYR A 789 10.86 15.97 35.66
C TYR A 789 10.99 16.08 34.15
N ASN A 790 11.02 17.30 33.64
CA ASN A 790 11.43 17.63 32.28
C ASN A 790 12.20 18.96 32.28
N ARG A 791 12.52 19.51 31.10
CA ARG A 791 13.26 20.79 31.01
C ARG A 791 12.52 22.01 31.59
N LYS A 792 11.21 21.93 31.80
CA LYS A 792 10.41 23.02 32.39
C LYS A 792 10.38 22.98 33.90
N GLY A 793 10.48 21.79 34.50
CA GLY A 793 10.51 21.66 35.95
C GLY A 793 10.22 20.24 36.42
N GLU A 794 10.00 20.13 37.72
CA GLU A 794 9.76 18.88 38.42
C GLU A 794 8.28 18.76 38.79
N GLY A 795 7.72 17.56 38.67
CA GLY A 795 6.35 17.24 39.03
C GLY A 795 6.18 16.82 40.50
N PRO A 796 4.96 16.43 40.90
CA PRO A 796 4.69 15.99 42.26
C PRO A 796 5.32 14.62 42.57
N PHE A 797 5.61 14.38 43.86
CA PHE A 797 6.02 13.07 44.33
C PHE A 797 4.86 12.08 44.38
N SER A 798 5.17 10.80 44.14
CA SER A 798 4.30 9.66 44.42
C SER A 798 4.04 9.51 45.93
N GLN A 799 3.10 8.64 46.28
CA GLN A 799 3.01 8.12 47.65
C GLN A 799 4.29 7.35 48.02
N ILE A 800 4.61 7.31 49.31
CA ILE A 800 5.79 6.59 49.83
C ILE A 800 5.48 5.08 49.84
N ALA A 801 6.40 4.27 49.30
CA ALA A 801 6.36 2.81 49.40
C ALA A 801 7.48 2.30 50.31
N ILE A 802 7.28 1.12 50.92
CA ILE A 802 8.30 0.42 51.73
C ILE A 802 8.83 -0.77 50.94
N VAL A 803 10.15 -0.82 50.76
CA VAL A 803 10.88 -1.88 50.04
C VAL A 803 12.02 -2.40 50.91
N HIS A 804 12.55 -3.60 50.63
CA HIS A 804 13.62 -4.20 51.44
C HIS A 804 14.88 -4.44 50.60
N SER A 805 16.06 -4.27 51.21
CA SER A 805 17.33 -4.73 50.62
C SER A 805 17.38 -6.25 50.47
N ALA A 806 18.35 -6.76 49.71
CA ALA A 806 18.52 -8.19 49.47
C ALA A 806 18.60 -9.02 50.77
N GLU A 807 18.04 -10.23 50.72
CA GLU A 807 18.16 -11.22 51.81
C GLU A 807 19.58 -11.83 51.81
N GLU A 808 20.08 -12.25 52.97
CA GLU A 808 21.30 -13.06 53.11
C GLU A 808 21.00 -14.35 53.87
N GLU A 809 21.81 -15.40 53.72
CA GLU A 809 21.61 -16.69 54.39
C GLU A 809 21.43 -16.50 55.92
N PRO A 810 20.56 -17.30 56.59
CA PRO A 810 20.39 -17.25 58.03
C PRO A 810 21.72 -17.46 58.76
N THR A 811 21.98 -16.71 59.84
CA THR A 811 23.28 -16.74 60.54
C THR A 811 23.33 -17.71 61.72
N VAL A 812 22.18 -18.21 62.17
CA VAL A 812 22.08 -19.07 63.35
C VAL A 812 21.49 -20.43 62.95
N ALA A 813 22.11 -21.51 63.44
CA ALA A 813 21.64 -22.87 63.25
C ALA A 813 20.53 -23.21 64.25
N PRO A 814 19.56 -24.06 63.90
CA PRO A 814 18.57 -24.58 64.84
C PRO A 814 19.21 -25.29 66.04
N SER A 815 18.69 -25.06 67.25
CA SER A 815 19.20 -25.63 68.50
C SER A 815 18.36 -26.80 69.01
N ARG A 816 18.88 -27.51 70.02
CA ARG A 816 18.22 -28.62 70.75
C ARG A 816 17.61 -29.70 69.84
N ILE A 817 18.42 -30.12 68.88
CA ILE A 817 17.98 -31.09 67.89
C ILE A 817 17.90 -32.46 68.54
N ASN A 818 16.79 -33.14 68.34
CA ASN A 818 16.57 -34.49 68.83
C ASN A 818 16.17 -35.40 67.67
N ALA A 819 16.74 -36.60 67.62
CA ALA A 819 16.39 -37.61 66.62
C ALA A 819 16.01 -38.90 67.33
N THR A 820 14.76 -39.31 67.20
CA THR A 820 14.22 -40.52 67.83
C THR A 820 13.89 -41.56 66.77
N THR A 821 14.19 -42.84 67.04
CA THR A 821 13.87 -43.93 66.11
C THR A 821 12.40 -44.32 66.26
N LEU A 822 11.67 -44.32 65.14
CA LEU A 822 10.29 -44.78 65.08
C LEU A 822 10.24 -46.28 64.76
N THR A 823 10.89 -46.68 63.66
CA THR A 823 10.90 -48.06 63.17
C THR A 823 12.31 -48.46 62.71
N ALA A 824 12.46 -49.63 62.08
CA ALA A 824 13.69 -50.02 61.41
C ALA A 824 14.02 -49.12 60.19
N PHE A 825 13.04 -48.39 59.66
CA PHE A 825 13.17 -47.62 58.42
C PHE A 825 12.85 -46.12 58.58
N GLU A 826 12.49 -45.68 59.79
CA GLU A 826 12.02 -44.30 60.02
C GLU A 826 12.60 -43.71 61.31
N MET A 827 12.88 -42.41 61.26
CA MET A 827 13.20 -41.57 62.41
C MET A 827 12.33 -40.32 62.43
N GLN A 828 12.14 -39.73 63.61
CA GLN A 828 11.58 -38.39 63.78
C GLN A 828 12.68 -37.45 64.25
N VAL A 829 12.76 -36.27 63.62
CA VAL A 829 13.73 -35.22 63.97
C VAL A 829 12.96 -34.00 64.45
N SER A 830 13.35 -33.42 65.57
CA SER A 830 12.78 -32.18 66.11
C SER A 830 13.86 -31.18 66.52
N TRP A 831 13.56 -29.89 66.48
CA TRP A 831 14.47 -28.79 66.81
C TRP A 831 13.73 -27.61 67.45
N GLU A 832 14.47 -26.61 67.93
CA GLU A 832 13.92 -25.32 68.35
C GLU A 832 13.87 -24.30 67.20
N PRO A 833 12.86 -23.41 67.17
CA PRO A 833 12.74 -22.39 66.15
C PRO A 833 13.86 -21.34 66.26
N ILE A 834 14.33 -20.83 65.12
CA ILE A 834 15.32 -19.74 65.10
C ILE A 834 14.65 -18.37 65.31
N GLN A 835 15.35 -17.44 65.94
CA GLN A 835 14.85 -16.08 66.19
C GLN A 835 14.83 -15.24 64.91
N HIS A 836 13.81 -14.41 64.74
CA HIS A 836 13.58 -13.59 63.53
C HIS A 836 14.74 -12.64 63.16
N LEU A 837 15.52 -12.15 64.14
CA LEU A 837 16.63 -11.23 63.85
C LEU A 837 17.82 -11.94 63.18
N SER A 838 17.90 -13.27 63.30
CA SER A 838 18.98 -14.08 62.77
C SER A 838 18.68 -14.69 61.40
N THR A 839 17.50 -14.40 60.85
CA THR A 839 17.05 -14.96 59.57
C THR A 839 17.57 -14.18 58.37
N ASN A 840 18.09 -12.95 58.58
CA ASN A 840 18.61 -12.06 57.53
C ASN A 840 17.67 -11.94 56.29
N GLY A 841 16.36 -12.10 56.52
CA GLY A 841 15.39 -12.36 55.47
C GLY A 841 14.13 -13.05 56.00
N ILE A 842 13.29 -13.53 55.09
CA ILE A 842 12.07 -14.26 55.43
C ILE A 842 12.42 -15.76 55.49
N LEU A 843 12.34 -16.36 56.68
CA LEU A 843 12.54 -17.79 56.86
C LEU A 843 11.54 -18.60 56.02
N ARG A 844 12.05 -19.44 55.11
CA ARG A 844 11.24 -20.27 54.20
C ARG A 844 11.05 -21.69 54.72
N GLY A 845 11.98 -22.18 55.53
CA GLY A 845 11.83 -23.42 56.28
C GLY A 845 13.16 -24.01 56.74
N TYR A 846 13.20 -25.33 56.90
CA TYR A 846 14.38 -26.07 57.35
C TYR A 846 14.80 -27.18 56.39
N GLU A 847 16.08 -27.52 56.38
CA GLU A 847 16.69 -28.63 55.63
C GLU A 847 17.33 -29.60 56.62
N ILE A 848 16.94 -30.87 56.59
CA ILE A 848 17.48 -31.95 57.42
C ILE A 848 18.47 -32.73 56.57
N ARG A 849 19.70 -32.91 57.08
CA ARG A 849 20.73 -33.73 56.44
C ARG A 849 21.04 -34.94 57.29
N TYR A 850 21.04 -36.13 56.69
CA TYR A 850 21.33 -37.38 57.39
C TYR A 850 22.21 -38.32 56.57
N TRP A 851 23.10 -39.05 57.24
CA TRP A 851 24.04 -40.00 56.61
C TRP A 851 24.42 -41.11 57.58
N ARG A 852 24.95 -42.23 57.07
CA ARG A 852 25.35 -43.35 57.93
C ARG A 852 26.60 -42.99 58.72
N GLN A 853 26.76 -43.54 59.93
CA GLN A 853 27.86 -43.19 60.85
C GLN A 853 29.27 -43.30 60.22
N HIS A 854 29.46 -44.23 59.29
CA HIS A 854 30.76 -44.47 58.62
C HIS A 854 30.96 -43.65 57.34
N GLU A 855 29.96 -42.85 56.94
CA GLU A 855 30.03 -41.98 55.78
C GLU A 855 30.45 -40.55 56.16
N ARG A 856 30.89 -39.80 55.16
CA ARG A 856 31.17 -38.36 55.30
C ARG A 856 29.87 -37.58 55.17
N GLU A 857 29.77 -36.45 55.86
CA GLU A 857 28.63 -35.51 55.78
C GLU A 857 28.35 -35.03 54.35
N ALA A 858 29.37 -34.98 53.48
CA ALA A 858 29.20 -34.66 52.07
C ALA A 858 28.29 -35.66 51.31
N ALA A 859 28.13 -36.89 51.83
CA ALA A 859 27.25 -37.92 51.28
C ALA A 859 25.86 -37.93 51.95
N ALA A 860 25.51 -36.87 52.70
CA ALA A 860 24.23 -36.80 53.38
C ALA A 860 23.05 -36.61 52.42
N ASP A 861 22.04 -37.46 52.62
CA ASP A 861 20.71 -37.28 52.04
C ASP A 861 20.03 -36.07 52.69
N ARG A 862 19.09 -35.44 51.96
CA ARG A 862 18.48 -34.16 52.35
C ARG A 862 16.95 -34.21 52.29
N VAL A 863 16.30 -33.65 53.30
CA VAL A 863 14.84 -33.45 53.34
C VAL A 863 14.56 -31.99 53.69
N ARG A 864 13.77 -31.29 52.86
CA ARG A 864 13.33 -29.92 53.16
C ARG A 864 11.91 -29.91 53.72
N THR A 865 11.71 -29.09 54.75
CA THR A 865 10.42 -28.86 55.40
C THR A 865 10.06 -27.38 55.22
N PRO A 866 9.19 -27.05 54.26
CA PRO A 866 8.74 -25.67 54.06
C PRO A 866 7.88 -25.22 55.25
N GLY A 867 7.93 -23.93 55.57
CA GLY A 867 7.20 -23.35 56.70
C GLY A 867 7.97 -23.35 58.02
N LEU A 868 7.29 -23.01 59.10
CA LEU A 868 7.91 -22.78 60.43
C LEU A 868 7.82 -23.98 61.36
N GLU A 869 7.41 -25.15 60.85
CA GLU A 869 7.35 -26.38 61.63
C GLU A 869 8.75 -26.79 62.12
N THR A 870 8.82 -27.28 63.35
CA THR A 870 10.10 -27.64 64.00
C THR A 870 10.26 -29.14 64.24
N THR A 871 9.47 -29.95 63.53
CA THR A 871 9.53 -31.41 63.60
C THR A 871 9.28 -32.03 62.23
N ALA A 872 9.97 -33.12 61.89
CA ALA A 872 9.75 -33.82 60.64
C ALA A 872 10.10 -35.31 60.73
N ARG A 873 9.48 -36.11 59.85
CA ARG A 873 9.73 -37.55 59.75
C ARG A 873 10.62 -37.85 58.56
N VAL A 874 11.67 -38.64 58.77
CA VAL A 874 12.58 -39.13 57.73
C VAL A 874 12.37 -40.63 57.58
N THR A 875 12.07 -41.07 56.35
CA THR A 875 11.69 -42.46 56.01
C THR A 875 12.72 -43.10 55.07
N GLY A 876 12.60 -44.40 54.81
CA GLY A 876 13.48 -45.13 53.87
C GLY A 876 14.87 -45.46 54.41
N LEU A 877 15.06 -45.43 55.72
CA LEU A 877 16.35 -45.68 56.36
C LEU A 877 16.70 -47.17 56.36
N ARG A 878 17.99 -47.48 56.41
CA ARG A 878 18.46 -48.86 56.61
C ARG A 878 18.22 -49.33 58.06
N PRO A 879 17.75 -50.57 58.29
CA PRO A 879 17.62 -51.20 59.60
C PRO A 879 18.94 -51.35 60.37
N SER A 880 18.85 -51.41 61.70
CA SER A 880 20.01 -51.59 62.61
C SER A 880 21.20 -50.68 62.31
N THR A 881 20.95 -49.50 61.72
CA THR A 881 21.99 -48.62 61.19
C THR A 881 22.01 -47.33 62.00
N ARG A 882 23.20 -46.91 62.43
CA ARG A 882 23.39 -45.62 63.10
C ARG A 882 23.54 -44.51 62.06
N TYR A 883 22.72 -43.47 62.18
CA TYR A 883 22.75 -42.27 61.36
C TYR A 883 23.23 -41.07 62.16
N HIS A 884 23.96 -40.18 61.50
CA HIS A 884 24.16 -38.80 61.91
C HIS A 884 23.07 -37.92 61.29
N VAL A 885 22.60 -36.92 62.04
CA VAL A 885 21.55 -35.99 61.61
C VAL A 885 21.92 -34.56 62.00
N THR A 886 21.69 -33.63 61.08
CA THR A 886 21.81 -32.17 61.29
C THR A 886 20.63 -31.45 60.64
N VAL A 887 20.37 -30.22 61.06
CA VAL A 887 19.27 -29.38 60.56
C VAL A 887 19.81 -27.97 60.29
N LEU A 888 19.38 -27.36 59.18
CA LEU A 888 19.73 -26.01 58.75
C LEU A 888 18.45 -25.21 58.51
N ALA A 889 18.45 -23.92 58.79
CA ALA A 889 17.39 -23.01 58.36
C ALA A 889 17.68 -22.48 56.95
N TYR A 890 16.66 -22.17 56.15
CA TYR A 890 16.86 -21.56 54.82
C TYR A 890 15.87 -20.44 54.51
N ASN A 891 16.33 -19.44 53.78
CA ASN A 891 15.50 -18.35 53.24
C ASN A 891 15.65 -18.26 51.70
N SER A 892 15.30 -17.12 51.09
CA SER A 892 15.44 -16.97 49.63
C SER A 892 16.90 -16.86 49.15
N ALA A 893 17.83 -16.47 50.04
CA ALA A 893 19.25 -16.33 49.73
C ALA A 893 20.01 -17.67 49.82
N GLY A 894 19.58 -18.60 50.68
CA GLY A 894 20.22 -19.91 50.80
C GLY A 894 20.02 -20.58 52.16
N THR A 895 20.90 -21.54 52.47
CA THR A 895 20.87 -22.31 53.73
C THR A 895 21.87 -21.74 54.74
N GLY A 896 21.45 -21.53 55.98
CA GLY A 896 22.31 -21.10 57.08
C GLY A 896 23.24 -22.20 57.61
N PRO A 897 23.91 -21.98 58.76
CA PRO A 897 24.86 -22.94 59.30
C PRO A 897 24.20 -24.25 59.79
N THR A 898 24.99 -25.32 59.83
CA THR A 898 24.56 -26.64 60.32
C THR A 898 24.45 -26.67 61.85
N SER A 899 23.39 -27.33 62.34
CA SER A 899 23.20 -27.56 63.77
C SER A 899 24.15 -28.64 64.32
N PRO A 900 24.37 -28.72 65.66
CA PRO A 900 25.16 -29.80 66.27
C PRO A 900 24.72 -31.20 65.83
N ARG A 901 25.63 -32.11 65.50
CA ARG A 901 25.21 -33.46 65.07
C ARG A 901 24.50 -34.22 66.19
N THR A 902 23.38 -34.86 65.89
CA THR A 902 22.77 -35.89 66.74
C THR A 902 22.87 -37.26 66.09
N THR A 903 22.74 -38.33 66.87
CA THR A 903 22.80 -39.71 66.36
C THR A 903 21.56 -40.49 66.74
N VAL A 904 21.04 -41.25 65.79
CA VAL A 904 19.94 -42.19 66.01
C VAL A 904 20.30 -43.54 65.38
N THR A 905 20.02 -44.63 66.09
CA THR A 905 20.17 -45.98 65.56
C THR A 905 18.78 -46.51 65.25
N THR A 906 18.55 -46.90 64.00
CA THR A 906 17.28 -47.53 63.59
C THR A 906 17.14 -48.90 64.25
N ARG A 907 15.91 -49.33 64.48
CA ARG A 907 15.60 -50.61 65.14
C ARG A 907 15.99 -51.80 64.26
N LYS A 908 16.06 -53.00 64.85
CA LYS A 908 16.23 -54.24 64.08
C LYS A 908 15.08 -54.39 63.07
N PRO A 909 15.32 -54.92 61.86
CA PRO A 909 14.25 -55.14 60.90
C PRO A 909 13.23 -56.13 61.47
N PRO A 910 11.94 -55.99 61.14
CA PRO A 910 10.96 -57.02 61.46
C PRO A 910 11.26 -58.30 60.66
N PRO A 911 10.72 -59.46 61.07
CA PRO A 911 10.95 -60.69 60.35
C PRO A 911 10.57 -60.59 58.87
N ASN A 912 11.53 -60.89 58.00
CA ASN A 912 11.33 -60.82 56.55
C ASN A 912 10.69 -62.11 55.99
N ARG A 913 10.19 -62.97 56.88
CA ARG A 913 9.52 -64.22 56.58
C ARG A 913 8.03 -64.08 56.89
N PRO A 914 7.13 -64.42 55.97
CA PRO A 914 5.71 -64.49 56.28
C PRO A 914 5.44 -65.64 57.28
N PRO A 915 4.34 -65.59 58.05
CA PRO A 915 3.91 -66.71 58.88
C PRO A 915 3.72 -67.97 58.02
N ALA A 916 4.26 -69.11 58.47
CA ALA A 916 4.22 -70.36 57.70
C ALA A 916 3.02 -71.25 58.08
N ASN A 917 2.74 -72.27 57.26
CA ASN A 917 1.68 -73.26 57.46
C ASN A 917 0.29 -72.64 57.67
N VAL A 918 -0.02 -71.61 56.88
CA VAL A 918 -1.35 -70.99 56.90
C VAL A 918 -2.38 -72.01 56.43
N SER A 919 -3.32 -72.33 57.31
CA SER A 919 -4.42 -73.25 57.07
C SER A 919 -5.73 -72.64 57.54
N TRP A 920 -6.85 -73.03 56.93
CA TRP A 920 -8.16 -72.50 57.29
C TRP A 920 -9.21 -73.59 57.38
N LYS A 921 -10.21 -73.34 58.23
CA LYS A 921 -11.41 -74.15 58.33
C LYS A 921 -12.64 -73.25 58.29
N ILE A 922 -13.59 -73.59 57.42
CA ILE A 922 -14.88 -72.91 57.31
C ILE A 922 -15.88 -73.63 58.21
N ASP A 923 -16.59 -72.86 59.04
CA ASP A 923 -17.68 -73.31 59.91
C ASP A 923 -18.88 -72.37 59.75
N GLY A 924 -19.87 -72.80 58.96
CA GLY A 924 -21.03 -71.98 58.62
C GLY A 924 -20.68 -70.68 57.90
N SER A 925 -20.86 -69.54 58.58
CA SER A 925 -20.57 -68.19 58.04
C SER A 925 -19.24 -67.61 58.56
N TRP A 926 -18.33 -68.45 59.04
CA TRP A 926 -17.05 -68.03 59.62
C TRP A 926 -15.90 -68.84 59.05
N VAL A 927 -14.76 -68.18 58.84
CA VAL A 927 -13.48 -68.82 58.55
C VAL A 927 -12.55 -68.66 59.75
N THR A 928 -12.00 -69.77 60.23
CA THR A 928 -10.90 -69.75 61.21
C THR A 928 -9.60 -70.05 60.48
N VAL A 929 -8.69 -69.07 60.47
CA VAL A 929 -7.35 -69.22 59.88
C VAL A 929 -6.33 -69.41 60.99
N ARG A 930 -5.40 -70.34 60.78
CA ARG A 930 -4.32 -70.70 61.70
C ARG A 930 -2.99 -70.65 60.97
N TRP A 931 -1.94 -70.25 61.66
CA TRP A 931 -0.56 -70.24 61.17
C TRP A 931 0.39 -70.71 62.27
N ASP A 932 1.64 -70.99 61.91
CA ASP A 932 2.67 -71.32 62.88
C ASP A 932 3.23 -70.06 63.56
N HIS A 933 3.67 -70.22 64.81
CA HIS A 933 4.32 -69.14 65.52
C HIS A 933 5.69 -68.81 64.89
N LEU A 934 5.82 -67.60 64.36
CA LEU A 934 7.06 -67.10 63.78
C LEU A 934 8.05 -66.70 64.88
N LYS A 935 9.18 -67.42 64.95
CA LYS A 935 10.32 -67.06 65.80
C LYS A 935 11.21 -66.05 65.07
N ALA A 936 11.48 -64.92 65.70
CA ALA A 936 12.44 -63.94 65.20
C ALA A 936 13.86 -64.49 65.27
N LEU A 937 14.67 -64.26 64.24
CA LEU A 937 16.12 -64.50 64.30
C LEU A 937 16.83 -63.43 65.13
N ASP A 938 18.07 -63.71 65.53
CA ASP A 938 18.89 -62.80 66.35
C ASP A 938 19.07 -61.40 65.75
N ASN A 939 19.04 -61.29 64.42
CA ASN A 939 19.14 -60.04 63.68
C ASN A 939 17.79 -59.36 63.39
N GLU A 940 16.67 -59.93 63.84
CA GLU A 940 15.31 -59.42 63.64
C GLU A 940 14.74 -58.84 64.94
N SER A 941 13.74 -57.95 64.83
CA SER A 941 13.00 -57.47 66.00
C SER A 941 12.09 -58.57 66.52
N ALA A 942 11.91 -58.64 67.84
CA ALA A 942 10.97 -59.58 68.45
C ALA A 942 9.56 -59.40 67.87
N VAL A 943 8.92 -60.50 67.48
CA VAL A 943 7.51 -60.52 67.09
C VAL A 943 6.69 -60.17 68.33
N LEU A 944 6.02 -59.02 68.31
CA LEU A 944 5.10 -58.58 69.36
C LEU A 944 3.68 -59.05 69.10
N GLY A 945 3.36 -59.36 67.84
CA GLY A 945 2.05 -59.85 67.45
C GLY A 945 1.91 -60.06 65.94
N TYR A 946 0.67 -60.25 65.51
CA TYR A 946 0.30 -60.41 64.11
C TYR A 946 -0.76 -59.39 63.72
N LYS A 947 -0.69 -58.92 62.48
CA LYS A 947 -1.73 -58.10 61.86
C LYS A 947 -2.35 -58.91 60.74
N VAL A 948 -3.68 -59.05 60.78
CA VAL A 948 -4.45 -59.73 59.75
C VAL A 948 -5.33 -58.70 59.07
N LEU A 949 -5.04 -58.43 57.81
CA LEU A 949 -5.86 -57.57 56.96
C LEU A 949 -6.85 -58.43 56.18
N TYR A 950 -8.12 -58.25 56.47
CA TYR A 950 -9.24 -58.92 55.81
C TYR A 950 -9.78 -58.03 54.70
N LYS A 951 -9.86 -58.53 53.46
CA LYS A 951 -10.39 -57.82 52.29
C LYS A 951 -11.53 -58.60 51.64
N HIS A 952 -12.69 -57.97 51.47
CA HIS A 952 -13.86 -58.49 50.76
C HIS A 952 -14.61 -57.35 50.06
N GLU A 953 -14.90 -57.50 48.76
CA GLU A 953 -15.70 -56.54 47.95
C GLU A 953 -15.35 -55.05 48.17
N GLY A 954 -14.04 -54.71 48.16
CA GLY A 954 -13.56 -53.34 48.31
C GLY A 954 -13.54 -52.80 49.75
N GLN A 955 -14.03 -53.55 50.73
CA GLN A 955 -13.88 -53.25 52.15
C GLN A 955 -12.65 -53.94 52.74
N SER A 956 -11.90 -53.23 53.59
CA SER A 956 -10.72 -53.78 54.27
C SER A 956 -10.76 -53.50 55.78
N ALA A 957 -10.44 -54.52 56.58
CA ALA A 957 -10.42 -54.43 58.04
C ALA A 957 -9.12 -55.03 58.58
N LEU A 958 -8.38 -54.25 59.39
CA LEU A 958 -7.15 -54.69 60.02
C LEU A 958 -7.43 -55.18 61.45
N LYS A 959 -7.05 -56.42 61.75
CA LYS A 959 -7.13 -56.99 63.09
C LYS A 959 -5.72 -57.21 63.64
N VAL A 960 -5.41 -56.56 64.75
CA VAL A 960 -4.12 -56.69 65.45
C VAL A 960 -4.27 -57.73 66.55
N LEU A 961 -3.34 -58.67 66.61
CA LEU A 961 -3.32 -59.83 67.51
C LEU A 961 -2.01 -59.83 68.27
N ASP A 962 -2.03 -60.26 69.53
CA ASP A 962 -0.83 -60.41 70.35
C ASP A 962 0.00 -61.64 69.96
N LYS A 963 1.28 -61.66 70.35
CA LYS A 963 2.29 -62.71 70.04
C LYS A 963 1.79 -64.15 70.22
N GLY A 964 0.94 -64.41 71.21
CA GLY A 964 0.45 -65.75 71.56
C GLY A 964 -0.76 -66.23 70.73
N LYS A 965 -1.34 -65.40 69.87
CA LYS A 965 -2.50 -65.74 69.05
C LYS A 965 -2.04 -66.09 67.63
N THR A 966 -2.02 -67.39 67.32
CA THR A 966 -1.69 -67.91 65.98
C THR A 966 -2.91 -68.39 65.20
N SER A 967 -4.09 -67.94 65.61
CA SER A 967 -5.34 -68.19 64.89
C SER A 967 -6.32 -67.05 65.07
N VAL A 968 -7.11 -66.76 64.04
CA VAL A 968 -8.19 -65.78 64.09
C VAL A 968 -9.42 -66.30 63.35
N THR A 969 -10.60 -66.04 63.93
CA THR A 969 -11.89 -66.31 63.28
C THR A 969 -12.45 -65.00 62.75
N LEU A 970 -12.85 -65.02 61.48
CA LEU A 970 -13.34 -63.88 60.70
C LEU A 970 -14.61 -64.29 59.94
N PRO A 971 -15.54 -63.36 59.69
CA PRO A 971 -16.77 -63.69 58.97
C PRO A 971 -16.45 -64.06 57.51
N LEU A 972 -17.10 -65.13 57.03
CA LEU A 972 -17.06 -65.55 55.64
C LEU A 972 -18.43 -65.28 54.99
N PRO A 973 -18.50 -64.56 53.87
CA PRO A 973 -19.74 -64.26 53.14
C PRO A 973 -20.56 -65.52 52.82
N LYS A 974 -21.89 -65.37 52.68
CA LYS A 974 -22.83 -66.48 52.40
C LYS A 974 -22.88 -66.90 50.94
N ASP A 975 -22.54 -65.99 50.04
CA ASP A 975 -22.56 -66.18 48.59
C ASP A 975 -21.24 -66.78 48.08
N ASP A 976 -21.15 -67.25 46.83
CA ASP A 976 -19.99 -67.96 46.23
C ASP A 976 -18.69 -67.10 46.08
N GLY A 977 -18.56 -66.03 46.87
CA GLY A 977 -17.41 -65.12 46.90
C GLY A 977 -16.19 -65.66 47.65
N TYR A 978 -15.04 -65.03 47.40
CA TYR A 978 -13.77 -65.29 48.10
C TYR A 978 -13.36 -64.09 48.96
N VAL A 979 -12.59 -64.34 50.02
CA VAL A 979 -11.94 -63.29 50.84
C VAL A 979 -10.43 -63.39 50.69
N VAL A 980 -9.76 -62.24 50.68
CA VAL A 980 -8.30 -62.17 50.68
C VAL A 980 -7.83 -61.79 52.07
N LEU A 981 -6.96 -62.61 52.63
CA LEU A 981 -6.38 -62.44 53.96
C LEU A 981 -4.89 -62.19 53.83
N GLU A 982 -4.43 -61.09 54.40
CA GLU A 982 -3.02 -60.75 54.43
C GLU A 982 -2.52 -60.75 55.88
N ILE A 983 -1.69 -61.72 56.21
CA ILE A 983 -1.23 -62.01 57.59
C ILE A 983 0.25 -61.67 57.69
N ARG A 984 0.59 -60.70 58.54
CA ARG A 984 1.99 -60.31 58.78
C ARG A 984 2.32 -60.25 60.25
N SER A 985 3.58 -60.49 60.60
CA SER A 985 4.07 -60.21 61.95
C SER A 985 4.26 -58.70 62.14
N TRP A 986 4.21 -58.20 63.37
CA TRP A 986 4.64 -56.84 63.70
C TRP A 986 5.48 -56.85 64.97
N GLY A 987 6.39 -55.89 65.08
CA GLY A 987 7.25 -55.73 66.23
C GLY A 987 7.83 -54.33 66.33
N GLU A 988 8.83 -54.16 67.19
CA GLU A 988 9.51 -52.88 67.35
C GLU A 988 10.17 -52.39 66.04
N GLY A 989 10.56 -53.30 65.14
CA GLY A 989 11.10 -52.96 63.83
C GLY A 989 10.09 -52.40 62.82
N GLY A 990 8.79 -52.50 63.11
CA GLY A 990 7.70 -52.23 62.19
C GLY A 990 6.96 -53.50 61.78
N ASP A 991 6.30 -53.46 60.62
CA ASP A 991 5.54 -54.58 60.07
C ASP A 991 6.45 -55.50 59.24
N GLY A 992 6.39 -56.81 59.51
CA GLY A 992 7.14 -57.85 58.81
C GLY A 992 6.50 -58.26 57.48
N ALA A 993 7.12 -59.26 56.82
CA ALA A 993 6.59 -59.80 55.57
C ALA A 993 5.20 -60.42 55.76
N ALA A 994 4.34 -60.27 54.76
CA ALA A 994 2.96 -60.75 54.77
C ALA A 994 2.81 -62.04 53.97
N ASP A 995 2.01 -62.98 54.48
CA ASP A 995 1.43 -64.06 53.70
C ASP A 995 0.06 -63.59 53.16
N GLU A 996 -0.21 -63.83 51.89
CA GLU A 996 -1.50 -63.52 51.27
C GLU A 996 -2.21 -64.81 50.89
N THR A 997 -3.37 -65.04 51.48
CA THR A 997 -4.15 -66.27 51.32
C THR A 997 -5.57 -65.93 50.89
N ILE A 998 -6.06 -66.62 49.87
CA ILE A 998 -7.43 -66.49 49.37
C ILE A 998 -8.26 -67.65 49.92
N VAL A 999 -9.41 -67.33 50.53
CA VAL A 999 -10.35 -68.34 51.08
C VAL A 999 -11.70 -68.22 50.38
N SER A 1000 -12.21 -69.32 49.84
CA SER A 1000 -13.56 -69.43 49.23
C SER A 1000 -14.28 -70.72 49.66
N ARG A 1001 -15.62 -70.76 49.53
CA ARG A 1001 -16.45 -71.92 49.91
C ARG A 1001 -16.24 -73.16 49.03
N ASP A 1002 -15.86 -72.99 47.77
CA ASP A 1002 -15.63 -74.08 46.80
C ASP A 1002 -14.38 -74.94 47.10
N THR A 1003 -13.45 -74.43 47.90
CA THR A 1003 -12.19 -75.14 48.24
C THR A 1003 -12.31 -76.04 49.47
N GLY A 1004 -13.47 -76.70 49.63
CA GLY A 1004 -13.89 -77.49 50.81
C GLY A 1004 -12.94 -78.59 51.32
N THR A 1005 -11.81 -78.82 50.67
CA THR A 1005 -10.68 -79.59 51.19
C THR A 1005 -9.38 -78.87 50.83
N GLY A 1006 -8.54 -78.61 51.84
CA GLY A 1006 -7.31 -77.82 51.69
C GLY A 1006 -6.39 -78.36 50.61
N MET A 1007 -6.30 -77.66 49.48
CA MET A 1007 -5.28 -77.82 48.46
C MET A 1007 -5.07 -76.48 47.73
N MET A 1008 -3.81 -76.02 47.71
CA MET A 1008 -3.37 -74.79 47.07
C MET A 1008 -3.69 -74.76 45.58
N VAL A 1009 -4.37 -73.70 45.11
CA VAL A 1009 -4.35 -73.33 43.70
C VAL A 1009 -3.26 -72.27 43.51
N GLN A 1010 -2.07 -72.71 43.08
CA GLN A 1010 -1.08 -71.81 42.50
C GLN A 1010 -1.46 -71.56 41.03
N ASN A 1011 -1.82 -70.33 40.67
CA ASN A 1011 -1.31 -69.72 39.43
C ASN A 1011 -1.65 -68.22 39.27
N GLN A 1012 -0.56 -67.46 39.12
CA GLN A 1012 -0.34 -66.33 38.20
C GLN A 1012 -1.51 -65.43 37.79
N ALA A 1013 -1.57 -64.22 38.36
CA ALA A 1013 -1.85 -62.97 37.65
C ALA A 1013 -1.42 -61.77 38.52
N ALA A 1014 -0.28 -61.17 38.20
CA ALA A 1014 0.20 -59.96 38.84
C ALA A 1014 -0.58 -58.73 38.35
N TRP A 1015 -1.41 -58.16 39.22
CA TRP A 1015 -2.02 -56.85 39.00
C TRP A 1015 -1.08 -55.76 39.53
N LEU A 1016 -0.40 -55.06 38.63
CA LEU A 1016 0.43 -53.89 38.94
C LEU A 1016 -0.42 -52.62 38.93
N TRP A 1017 -0.65 -52.03 40.10
CA TRP A 1017 -0.97 -50.61 40.24
C TRP A 1017 0.34 -49.83 40.37
N LEU A 1018 0.77 -49.18 39.28
CA LEU A 1018 1.82 -48.16 39.30
C LEU A 1018 1.18 -46.77 39.25
N SER A 1019 1.28 -46.04 40.36
CA SER A 1019 1.09 -44.59 40.40
C SER A 1019 2.48 -43.94 40.49
N SER A 1020 2.86 -43.23 39.43
CA SER A 1020 3.96 -42.24 39.42
C SER A 1020 3.86 -41.40 38.14
N PRO A 1021 3.60 -40.09 38.21
CA PRO A 1021 3.84 -39.19 37.09
C PRO A 1021 5.25 -38.60 37.21
N LEU A 1022 6.12 -38.92 36.24
CA LEU A 1022 7.32 -38.15 35.93
C LEU A 1022 6.96 -37.16 34.82
N LEU A 1023 7.08 -35.87 35.15
CA LEU A 1023 6.92 -34.73 34.24
C LEU A 1023 8.11 -34.64 33.29
N LEU A 1024 7.81 -34.55 31.99
CA LEU A 1024 8.66 -34.00 30.94
C LEU A 1024 7.74 -33.37 29.88
N THR A 1025 8.32 -32.45 29.10
CA THR A 1025 7.71 -31.55 28.11
C THR A 1025 7.17 -30.25 28.72
N GLY A 1026 7.39 -29.07 28.15
CA GLY A 1026 7.83 -28.73 26.81
C GLY A 1026 7.10 -27.47 26.41
N THR A 1027 7.86 -26.47 25.97
CA THR A 1027 7.43 -25.17 25.43
C THR A 1027 6.28 -25.25 24.43
N LEU A 1028 5.35 -24.28 24.45
CA LEU A 1028 4.68 -23.78 23.25
C LEU A 1028 4.07 -22.38 23.49
N SER A 1029 4.52 -21.44 22.68
CA SER A 1029 4.10 -20.06 22.54
C SER A 1029 2.80 -19.95 21.72
N LEU A 1030 1.84 -19.17 22.20
CA LEU A 1030 0.62 -18.79 21.51
C LEU A 1030 0.85 -17.51 20.67
N THR A 1031 0.58 -17.59 19.37
CA THR A 1031 0.26 -16.44 18.51
C THR A 1031 -1.18 -16.60 18.02
N LEU A 1032 -1.97 -15.56 18.22
CA LEU A 1032 -3.41 -15.49 18.02
C LEU A 1032 -3.72 -14.63 16.77
N ILE A 1033 -4.48 -15.22 15.84
CA ILE A 1033 -5.62 -14.67 15.05
C ILE A 1033 -5.44 -13.32 14.30
N ALA A 1034 -5.66 -13.34 12.97
CA ALA A 1034 -6.83 -12.74 12.32
C ALA A 1034 -6.78 -12.80 10.77
N LEU A 1035 -7.88 -13.27 10.16
CA LEU A 1035 -8.46 -13.06 8.81
C LEU A 1035 -9.41 -14.26 8.60
N LEU A 1036 -10.73 -14.18 8.39
CA LEU A 1036 -11.64 -13.18 7.83
C LEU A 1036 -12.93 -13.14 8.71
N ASP A 1037 -13.60 -12.01 8.93
CA ASP A 1037 -14.52 -11.36 7.98
C ASP A 1037 -14.30 -9.83 7.82
N LEU A 1038 -14.49 -9.39 6.56
CA LEU A 1038 -14.45 -8.04 5.94
C LEU A 1038 -13.08 -7.40 5.66
#